data_AF-A0A1C6BNN8-F1
#
_entry.id   AF-A0A1C6BNN8-F1
#
_cell.length_a   1.000
_cell.length_b   1.000
_cell.length_c   1.000
_cell.angle_alpha   90.00
_cell.angle_beta   90.00
_cell.angle_gamma   90.00
#
_symmetry.space_group_name_H-M   'P 1'
#
loop_
_entity.id
_entity.type
_entity.pdbx_description
1 polymer ?
#
loop_
_entity_poly.entity_id
_entity_poly.type
_entity_poly.pdbx_seq_one_letter_code
_entity_poly.pdbx_strand_id
1 'polypeptide(L)'
;MFKLILGRAGTGKTTAVLSRLTKAGQRRKQVLIVPEQQSHEAERALCRAGGDRVSLYAEVLSFSRLANRVFLAAGGMGAPELDAGGRLLLMHQAVKAVSDQLTVYARPSRRPVFLESLLATADELKSSCVQPELLLQAGRELPGPEGEKLRDLGLICGTYQAMTARTALDPRDRLTRTAEKLKEHPWAQGMDLWLDGFTDFTPQQREVLRHLMRQADSLTVTLTCDHLEEDEGGAGIFSPARRTAAGLLRLAAQEGISCEVEHLVPDWDKRCEPLRQVEKQLFAHGEAEPVSCQRRVELLGALTPRSEVEQAAAGIRRLLRTQGLRCRDIGVTARDLSVYQPLVEAIFPRYQIPVFTSAMTDILDKPILTLVTAALDTVANGYRYDDVFRYLKTGLTDLPEEDRDLLENYVLKWNLRGSQWTQKKPWAMPPKGYGAAVTDEDRALLERLDRARRQVAEPLELLRKNQNRTGVGQAICLYSFMEEIGLPQRLEDRVAELHRREQPALAEEYRQLWEILCRGLEQCAALLGETPMELEEFSGLFRLVLSQYDVGTIPVSLDRVTVGETTRETGHPVKVLFLLGADDVSIPKAGSAPGLLSDEDRSVLAGYGLELAQSSQELLYREMTTVYLTCARPSERLVVSWPSQSAAGEERRPSFLVERLRRLFTDLRVTREEDSGGAFRLEAPLPALEQAGRSPAARRALAALPEYAPMVERLDRAAGWSRGRLSRLAVDQLYGRKVSMSASRMDKYKSCHFSYFMRYGLQAEPRKPAGFTAPEYGTFVHYVLEHVLRDEMFRQTVLPGFSDPVAGAEGRRRLRELTRAAVDRYVEEELGGLEHQTERFRYLFRRLLRSVQAVVDNVAEELAASQFRPISFELGFGSGQDLPPVELTVDGVTISVTGFVDRVDGWVHDGRLYLRVVDYKTGKKSFDLTEVWNGLGLQMLLYLFALEARGPDYYGQPVEGAGVLYLPARDAVVKGSRSMTDEAWRKQLDRELTRSGLVLDDPAVLSAMEEPGETGYRFLPLKVSKSTGAVSGEALATAERLGRLGGHLQRTLEEICRELAEGNIAADPFWRGPEKNACRFCDYAAACLFEEGRGGDCRRWLPSVKSRDFWKQLEEETDGEDGA
;
A
#
# COMPACT_ATOMS: atom_id res chain seq x y z
N MET A 1 20.96 56.86 -5.63
CA MET A 1 21.80 56.26 -6.69
C MET A 1 21.49 54.77 -6.80
N PHE A 2 21.42 54.20 -8.01
CA PHE A 2 21.24 52.76 -8.22
C PHE A 2 22.54 52.10 -8.66
N LYS A 3 22.88 50.94 -8.09
CA LYS A 3 24.06 50.16 -8.47
C LYS A 3 23.70 48.71 -8.78
N LEU A 4 24.30 48.18 -9.84
CA LEU A 4 24.28 46.76 -10.18
C LEU A 4 25.67 46.16 -10.01
N ILE A 5 25.75 45.06 -9.26
CA ILE A 5 26.98 44.28 -9.11
C ILE A 5 26.77 42.93 -9.81
N LEU A 6 27.55 42.69 -10.83
CA LEU A 6 27.48 41.49 -11.67
C LEU A 6 28.68 40.58 -11.41
N GLY A 7 28.47 39.29 -11.65
CA GLY A 7 29.52 38.29 -11.56
C GLY A 7 28.95 36.89 -11.54
N ARG A 8 29.72 35.93 -12.06
CA ARG A 8 29.36 34.51 -12.08
C ARG A 8 29.26 33.89 -10.66
N ALA A 9 28.83 32.64 -10.56
CA ALA A 9 28.78 31.95 -9.28
C ALA A 9 30.20 31.80 -8.67
N GLY A 10 30.37 32.15 -7.39
CA GLY A 10 31.66 32.09 -6.71
C GLY A 10 32.58 33.30 -6.89
N THR A 11 32.17 34.37 -7.58
CA THR A 11 32.99 35.60 -7.72
C THR A 11 33.14 36.42 -6.43
N GLY A 12 32.44 36.05 -5.35
CA GLY A 12 32.48 36.78 -4.08
C GLY A 12 31.48 37.93 -3.95
N LYS A 13 30.41 37.96 -4.77
CA LYS A 13 29.34 38.99 -4.70
C LYS A 13 28.82 39.21 -3.28
N THR A 14 28.34 38.15 -2.62
CA THR A 14 27.84 38.19 -1.24
C THR A 14 28.91 38.69 -0.27
N THR A 15 30.16 38.24 -0.40
CA THR A 15 31.26 38.71 0.45
C THR A 15 31.54 40.20 0.25
N ALA A 16 31.49 40.69 -1.00
CA ALA A 16 31.64 42.10 -1.32
C ALA A 16 30.49 42.94 -0.75
N VAL A 17 29.24 42.47 -0.88
CA VAL A 17 28.06 43.12 -0.27
C VAL A 17 28.25 43.23 1.23
N LEU A 18 28.52 42.12 1.93
CA LEU A 18 28.70 42.12 3.38
C LEU A 18 29.85 43.04 3.83
N SER A 19 30.99 43.03 3.14
CA SER A 19 32.13 43.88 3.49
C SER A 19 31.86 45.37 3.24
N ARG A 20 31.17 45.71 2.15
CA ARG A 20 30.85 47.12 1.81
C ARG A 20 29.75 47.66 2.71
N LEU A 21 28.72 46.85 2.96
CA LEU A 21 27.65 47.16 3.91
C LEU A 21 28.21 47.43 5.31
N THR A 22 29.12 46.60 5.84
CA THR A 22 29.64 46.82 7.20
C THR A 22 30.49 48.08 7.30
N LYS A 23 31.24 48.43 6.24
CA LYS A 23 31.97 49.70 6.15
C LYS A 23 31.04 50.92 6.06
N ALA A 24 29.99 50.84 5.24
CA ALA A 24 29.01 51.92 5.06
C ALA A 24 28.17 52.16 6.32
N GLY A 25 27.94 51.11 7.11
CA GLY A 25 27.21 51.13 8.38
C GLY A 25 27.74 52.10 9.45
N GLN A 26 28.98 52.56 9.31
CA GLN A 26 29.54 53.61 10.17
C GLN A 26 28.92 55.00 9.91
N ARG A 27 28.25 55.19 8.77
CA ARG A 27 27.70 56.48 8.33
C ARG A 27 26.18 56.50 8.29
N ARG A 28 25.56 55.39 7.88
CA ARG A 28 24.11 55.29 7.65
C ARG A 28 23.57 53.93 8.02
N LYS A 29 22.26 53.86 8.23
CA LYS A 29 21.56 52.60 8.45
C LYS A 29 21.59 51.76 7.17
N GLN A 30 21.84 50.46 7.32
CA GLN A 30 21.98 49.50 6.24
C GLN A 30 20.86 48.47 6.31
N VAL A 31 20.31 48.09 5.16
CA VAL A 31 19.32 47.01 5.07
C VAL A 31 19.73 46.04 3.97
N LEU A 32 19.93 44.78 4.34
CA LEU A 32 20.19 43.70 3.41
C LEU A 32 18.91 42.90 3.16
N ILE A 33 18.38 42.98 1.95
CA ILE A 33 17.22 42.23 1.50
C ILE A 33 17.70 40.96 0.81
N VAL A 34 17.20 39.80 1.25
CA VAL A 34 17.53 38.48 0.69
C VAL A 34 16.26 37.63 0.49
N PRO A 35 16.29 36.56 -0.32
CA PRO A 35 15.21 35.59 -0.38
C PRO A 35 14.84 35.04 1.01
N GLU A 36 13.57 34.73 1.22
CA GLU A 36 13.05 34.26 2.52
C GLU A 36 13.84 33.05 3.03
N GLN A 37 14.17 32.10 2.14
CA GLN A 37 14.91 30.88 2.45
C GLN A 37 16.36 31.14 2.90
N GLN A 38 16.93 32.31 2.56
CA GLN A 38 18.32 32.66 2.85
C GLN A 38 18.46 33.59 4.06
N SER A 39 17.35 34.10 4.59
CA SER A 39 17.33 35.13 5.65
C SER A 39 18.18 34.77 6.87
N HIS A 40 17.98 33.59 7.46
CA HIS A 40 18.72 33.16 8.64
C HIS A 40 20.22 32.97 8.38
N GLU A 41 20.62 32.40 7.24
CA GLU A 41 22.05 32.24 6.93
C GLU A 41 22.70 33.59 6.59
N ALA A 42 21.97 34.49 5.93
CA ALA A 42 22.42 35.86 5.68
C ALA A 42 22.62 36.65 6.98
N GLU A 43 21.74 36.50 7.97
CA GLU A 43 21.92 37.07 9.32
C GLU A 43 23.21 36.56 9.97
N ARG A 44 23.46 35.25 9.93
CA ARG A 44 24.70 34.66 10.47
C ARG A 44 25.93 35.16 9.74
N ALA A 45 25.87 35.26 8.41
CA ALA A 45 26.96 35.77 7.59
C ALA A 45 27.24 37.25 7.90
N LEU A 46 26.19 38.05 8.09
CA LEU A 46 26.30 39.46 8.47
C LEU A 46 26.94 39.62 9.85
N CYS A 47 26.49 38.86 10.85
CA CYS A 47 27.09 38.85 12.19
C CYS A 47 28.57 38.45 12.16
N ARG A 48 28.94 37.44 11.35
CA ARG A 48 30.34 37.06 11.15
C ARG A 48 31.18 38.16 10.49
N ALA A 49 30.60 38.90 9.55
CA ALA A 49 31.32 39.94 8.80
C ALA A 49 31.44 41.27 9.55
N GLY A 50 30.41 41.66 10.31
CA GLY A 50 30.34 42.95 11.01
C GLY A 50 30.64 42.90 12.51
N GLY A 51 30.75 41.70 13.10
CA GLY A 51 30.96 41.50 14.53
C GLY A 51 29.74 41.88 15.39
N ASP A 52 29.92 41.89 16.71
CA ASP A 52 28.83 41.98 17.70
C ASP A 52 28.01 43.27 17.63
N ARG A 53 28.55 44.33 17.03
CA ARG A 53 27.90 45.65 16.93
C ARG A 53 27.10 45.85 15.64
N VAL A 54 27.11 44.88 14.71
CA VAL A 54 26.49 45.05 13.39
C VAL A 54 24.99 45.31 13.46
N SER A 55 24.31 44.74 14.45
CA SER A 55 22.87 44.89 14.68
C SER A 55 22.44 46.32 15.05
N LEU A 56 23.38 47.18 15.47
CA LEU A 56 23.09 48.58 15.80
C LEU A 56 22.79 49.43 14.56
N TYR A 57 23.31 49.03 13.39
CA TYR A 57 23.20 49.82 12.17
C TYR A 57 22.78 49.03 10.94
N ALA A 58 22.80 47.69 10.97
CA ALA A 58 22.43 46.84 9.85
C ALA A 58 21.39 45.78 10.26
N GLU A 59 20.43 45.53 9.38
CA GLU A 59 19.44 44.46 9.52
C GLU A 59 19.27 43.66 8.23
N VAL A 60 18.91 42.39 8.37
CA VAL A 60 18.56 41.51 7.24
C VAL A 60 17.04 41.37 7.17
N LEU A 61 16.47 41.62 6.00
CA LEU A 61 15.03 41.52 5.75
C LEU A 61 14.78 40.59 4.55
N SER A 62 13.64 39.91 4.55
CA SER A 62 13.02 39.42 3.33
C SER A 62 12.01 40.45 2.81
N PHE A 63 11.44 40.27 1.62
CA PHE A 63 10.32 41.10 1.17
C PHE A 63 9.13 41.07 2.14
N SER A 64 8.87 39.92 2.77
CA SER A 64 7.81 39.77 3.78
C SER A 64 8.12 40.57 5.04
N ARG A 65 9.36 40.50 5.55
CA ARG A 65 9.80 41.27 6.73
C ARG A 65 9.92 42.77 6.44
N LEU A 66 10.30 43.14 5.22
CA LEU A 66 10.29 44.51 4.72
C LEU A 66 8.87 45.09 4.75
N ALA A 67 7.88 44.37 4.24
CA ALA A 67 6.48 44.79 4.31
C ALA A 67 6.05 45.07 5.76
N ASN A 68 6.40 44.19 6.71
CA ASN A 68 6.14 44.41 8.13
C ASN A 68 6.81 45.69 8.66
N ARG A 69 8.08 45.96 8.31
CA ARG A 69 8.78 47.19 8.70
C ARG A 69 8.10 48.45 8.17
N VAL A 70 7.64 48.41 6.92
CA VAL A 70 6.90 49.51 6.29
C VAL A 70 5.55 49.71 6.98
N PHE A 71 4.79 48.64 7.22
CA PHE A 71 3.48 48.74 7.89
C PHE A 71 3.58 49.17 9.36
N LEU A 72 4.66 48.83 10.06
CA LEU A 72 4.91 49.33 11.41
C LEU A 72 5.18 50.84 11.42
N ALA A 73 5.84 51.37 10.38
CA ALA A 73 6.14 52.79 10.27
C ALA A 73 4.97 53.62 9.71
N ALA A 74 4.34 53.14 8.64
CA ALA A 74 3.31 53.86 7.88
C ALA A 74 1.86 53.48 8.27
N GLY A 75 1.68 52.55 9.21
CA GLY A 75 0.40 51.97 9.59
C GLY A 75 -0.06 50.84 8.65
N GLY A 76 -0.97 49.99 9.16
CA GLY A 76 -1.56 48.87 8.42
C GLY A 76 -1.21 47.47 8.94
N MET A 77 -0.38 47.36 10.00
CA MET A 77 0.02 46.07 10.58
C MET A 77 -1.11 45.39 11.38
N GLY A 78 -2.03 46.16 11.97
CA GLY A 78 -3.14 45.61 12.76
C GLY A 78 -4.33 45.11 11.92
N ALA A 79 -4.26 45.18 10.59
CA ALA A 79 -5.36 44.73 9.75
C ALA A 79 -5.38 43.19 9.70
N PRO A 80 -6.55 42.55 9.85
CA PRO A 80 -6.66 41.09 9.80
C PRO A 80 -6.27 40.58 8.42
N GLU A 81 -5.48 39.52 8.37
CA GLU A 81 -5.07 38.85 7.15
C GLU A 81 -5.54 37.39 7.14
N LEU A 82 -5.86 36.89 5.96
CA LEU A 82 -6.23 35.49 5.76
C LEU A 82 -5.00 34.60 5.88
N ASP A 83 -5.19 33.41 6.46
CA ASP A 83 -4.22 32.34 6.36
C ASP A 83 -4.49 31.48 5.12
N ALA A 84 -3.64 30.48 4.87
CA ALA A 84 -3.73 29.66 3.67
C ALA A 84 -5.08 28.92 3.56
N GLY A 85 -5.58 28.39 4.68
CA GLY A 85 -6.92 27.79 4.77
C GLY A 85 -8.05 28.79 4.51
N GLY A 86 -7.96 30.00 5.05
CA GLY A 86 -8.95 31.05 4.87
C GLY A 86 -9.03 31.56 3.42
N ARG A 87 -7.89 31.65 2.71
CA ARG A 87 -7.86 31.95 1.27
C ARG A 87 -8.63 30.91 0.46
N LEU A 88 -8.43 29.63 0.79
CA LEU A 88 -9.13 28.53 0.14
C LEU A 88 -10.64 28.57 0.39
N LEU A 89 -11.06 28.82 1.64
CA LEU A 89 -12.47 28.93 2.00
C LEU A 89 -13.17 30.11 1.30
N LEU A 90 -12.51 31.27 1.24
CA LEU A 90 -13.06 32.42 0.48
C LEU A 90 -13.07 32.16 -1.03
N MET A 91 -12.08 31.46 -1.57
CA MET A 91 -12.09 31.07 -2.99
C MET A 91 -13.27 30.12 -3.28
N HIS A 92 -13.55 29.16 -2.40
CA HIS A 92 -14.74 28.30 -2.50
C HIS A 92 -16.03 29.12 -2.53
N GLN A 93 -16.16 30.10 -1.64
CA GLN A 93 -17.32 30.99 -1.62
C GLN A 93 -17.42 31.87 -2.87
N ALA A 94 -16.29 32.39 -3.37
CA ALA A 94 -16.26 33.18 -4.59
C ALA A 94 -16.76 32.36 -5.78
N VAL A 95 -16.28 31.13 -5.93
CA VAL A 95 -16.75 30.18 -6.95
C VAL A 95 -18.24 29.90 -6.82
N LYS A 96 -18.72 29.62 -5.59
CA LYS A 96 -20.14 29.35 -5.33
C LYS A 96 -21.03 30.55 -5.65
N ALA A 97 -20.55 31.78 -5.42
CA ALA A 97 -21.30 33.00 -5.70
C ALA A 97 -21.46 33.29 -7.20
N VAL A 98 -20.53 32.85 -8.05
CA VAL A 98 -20.59 33.07 -9.51
C VAL A 98 -20.94 31.80 -10.30
N SER A 99 -21.23 30.68 -9.64
CA SER A 99 -21.35 29.36 -10.29
C SER A 99 -22.31 29.32 -11.47
N ASP A 100 -23.41 30.07 -11.40
CA ASP A 100 -24.45 30.11 -12.43
C ASP A 100 -24.06 30.98 -13.64
N GLN A 101 -23.01 31.77 -13.52
CA GLN A 101 -22.46 32.64 -14.58
C GLN A 101 -21.26 32.02 -15.31
N LEU A 102 -20.70 30.95 -14.74
CA LEU A 102 -19.54 30.26 -15.31
C LEU A 102 -19.92 29.45 -16.55
N THR A 103 -18.98 29.31 -17.46
CA THR A 103 -19.13 28.59 -18.72
C THR A 103 -18.20 27.37 -18.73
N VAL A 104 -16.93 27.57 -19.04
CA VAL A 104 -15.87 26.55 -19.10
C VAL A 104 -15.65 25.91 -17.72
N TYR A 105 -15.66 26.71 -16.66
CA TYR A 105 -15.33 26.24 -15.31
C TYR A 105 -16.54 25.86 -14.45
N ALA A 106 -17.76 25.87 -14.98
CA ALA A 106 -18.98 25.55 -14.21
C ALA A 106 -18.95 24.14 -13.57
N ARG A 107 -18.41 23.13 -14.26
CA ARG A 107 -18.26 21.76 -13.72
C ARG A 107 -16.93 21.54 -12.98
N PRO A 108 -15.76 21.92 -13.54
CA PRO A 108 -14.47 21.75 -12.86
C PRO A 108 -14.40 22.43 -11.49
N SER A 109 -15.00 23.62 -11.35
CA SER A 109 -15.00 24.41 -10.11
C SER A 109 -15.71 23.77 -8.92
N ARG A 110 -16.50 22.72 -9.15
CA ARG A 110 -17.14 21.92 -8.08
C ARG A 110 -16.18 20.94 -7.41
N ARG A 111 -14.99 20.72 -7.96
CA ARG A 111 -14.00 19.80 -7.40
C ARG A 111 -13.12 20.55 -6.41
N PRO A 112 -12.96 20.09 -5.15
CA PRO A 112 -12.12 20.76 -4.16
C PRO A 112 -10.70 21.05 -4.66
N VAL A 113 -10.03 20.07 -5.27
CA VAL A 113 -8.65 20.22 -5.79
C VAL A 113 -8.51 21.33 -6.84
N PHE A 114 -9.59 21.68 -7.55
CA PHE A 114 -9.57 22.78 -8.52
C PHE A 114 -9.38 24.15 -7.85
N LEU A 115 -9.74 24.29 -6.57
CA LEU A 115 -9.56 25.52 -5.80
C LEU A 115 -8.08 25.87 -5.60
N GLU A 116 -7.20 24.88 -5.45
CA GLU A 116 -5.75 25.13 -5.35
C GLU A 116 -5.19 25.69 -6.66
N SER A 117 -5.65 25.17 -7.81
CA SER A 117 -5.27 25.71 -9.12
C SER A 117 -5.81 27.13 -9.35
N LEU A 118 -7.01 27.43 -8.85
CA LEU A 118 -7.57 28.80 -8.87
C LEU A 118 -6.76 29.75 -7.99
N LEU A 119 -6.37 29.34 -6.79
CA LEU A 119 -5.50 30.12 -5.91
C LEU A 119 -4.13 30.34 -6.54
N ALA A 120 -3.52 29.31 -7.14
CA ALA A 120 -2.26 29.46 -7.86
C ALA A 120 -2.38 30.45 -9.04
N THR A 121 -3.51 30.43 -9.75
CA THR A 121 -3.81 31.40 -10.81
C THR A 121 -3.97 32.81 -10.24
N ALA A 122 -4.69 32.98 -9.13
CA ALA A 122 -4.84 34.27 -8.46
C ALA A 122 -3.48 34.80 -7.94
N ASP A 123 -2.62 33.92 -7.42
CA ASP A 123 -1.24 34.25 -7.01
C ASP A 123 -0.41 34.73 -8.22
N GLU A 124 -0.49 34.03 -9.35
CA GLU A 124 0.19 34.40 -10.61
C GLU A 124 -0.26 35.80 -11.08
N LEU A 125 -1.58 36.04 -11.11
CA LEU A 125 -2.16 37.32 -11.53
C LEU A 125 -1.75 38.47 -10.61
N LYS A 126 -1.86 38.29 -9.29
CA LYS A 126 -1.48 39.29 -8.28
C LYS A 126 0.02 39.61 -8.33
N SER A 127 0.87 38.59 -8.40
CA SER A 127 2.32 38.76 -8.49
C SER A 127 2.75 39.46 -9.79
N SER A 128 1.93 39.33 -10.84
CA SER A 128 2.13 39.97 -12.14
C SER A 128 1.41 41.32 -12.28
N CYS A 129 0.78 41.83 -11.22
CA CYS A 129 0.00 43.07 -11.21
C CYS A 129 -1.17 43.09 -12.23
N VAL A 130 -1.72 41.93 -12.60
CA VAL A 130 -2.85 41.82 -13.53
C VAL A 130 -4.17 41.92 -12.75
N GLN A 131 -4.99 42.91 -13.09
CA GLN A 131 -6.30 43.11 -12.47
C GLN A 131 -7.38 42.23 -13.14
N PRO A 132 -8.38 41.69 -12.40
CA PRO A 132 -9.43 40.84 -12.96
C PRO A 132 -10.24 41.47 -14.10
N GLU A 133 -10.39 42.80 -14.11
CA GLU A 133 -11.11 43.54 -15.15
C GLU A 133 -10.45 43.39 -16.52
N LEU A 134 -9.13 43.26 -16.56
CA LEU A 134 -8.38 43.06 -17.80
C LEU A 134 -8.59 41.66 -18.38
N LEU A 135 -8.78 40.65 -17.52
CA LEU A 135 -9.15 39.31 -17.96
C LEU A 135 -10.58 39.28 -18.52
N LEU A 136 -11.50 40.02 -17.91
CA LEU A 136 -12.86 40.19 -18.43
C LEU A 136 -12.86 40.92 -19.77
N GLN A 137 -11.99 41.92 -19.95
CA GLN A 137 -11.84 42.62 -21.22
C GLN A 137 -11.30 41.69 -22.30
N ALA A 138 -10.16 41.03 -22.04
CA ALA A 138 -9.58 40.07 -22.99
C ALA A 138 -10.61 38.97 -23.35
N GLY A 139 -11.30 38.40 -22.35
CA GLY A 139 -12.31 37.38 -22.57
C GLY A 139 -13.54 37.83 -23.38
N ARG A 140 -13.84 39.13 -23.46
CA ARG A 140 -14.89 39.68 -24.33
C ARG A 140 -14.43 39.91 -25.76
N GLU A 141 -13.15 40.23 -25.94
CA GLU A 141 -12.56 40.56 -27.24
C GLU A 141 -12.12 39.31 -28.01
N LEU A 142 -11.82 38.21 -27.31
CA LEU A 142 -11.48 36.92 -27.90
C LEU A 142 -12.72 36.04 -28.13
N PRO A 143 -12.98 35.59 -29.37
CA PRO A 143 -14.03 34.61 -29.63
C PRO A 143 -13.58 33.19 -29.24
N GLY A 144 -14.54 32.34 -28.86
CA GLY A 144 -14.29 30.91 -28.64
C GLY A 144 -13.92 30.53 -27.21
N PRO A 145 -13.49 29.27 -26.99
CA PRO A 145 -13.23 28.71 -25.66
C PRO A 145 -12.15 29.44 -24.86
N GLU A 146 -11.13 30.02 -25.50
CA GLU A 146 -10.09 30.79 -24.80
C GLU A 146 -10.67 32.07 -24.18
N GLY A 147 -11.57 32.76 -24.88
CA GLY A 147 -12.25 33.95 -24.37
C GLY A 147 -13.19 33.65 -23.19
N GLU A 148 -13.96 32.56 -23.30
CA GLU A 148 -14.84 32.08 -22.22
C GLU A 148 -14.04 31.71 -20.95
N LYS A 149 -12.86 31.09 -21.11
CA LYS A 149 -11.95 30.77 -20.02
C LYS A 149 -11.44 32.01 -19.29
N LEU A 150 -10.94 33.01 -20.02
CA LEU A 150 -10.46 34.27 -19.41
C LEU A 150 -11.59 35.02 -18.72
N ARG A 151 -12.80 34.99 -19.30
CA ARG A 151 -14.00 35.56 -18.68
C ARG A 151 -14.34 34.87 -17.36
N ASP A 152 -14.38 33.53 -17.33
CA ASP A 152 -14.66 32.78 -16.09
C ASP A 152 -13.61 33.09 -15.01
N LEU A 153 -12.32 33.12 -15.35
CA LEU A 153 -11.25 33.50 -14.41
C LEU A 153 -11.40 34.93 -13.89
N GLY A 154 -11.75 35.87 -14.76
CA GLY A 154 -12.02 37.26 -14.39
C GLY A 154 -13.18 37.38 -13.40
N LEU A 155 -14.27 36.61 -13.60
CA LEU A 155 -15.41 36.59 -12.67
C LEU A 155 -15.03 36.01 -11.31
N ILE A 156 -14.34 34.87 -11.29
CA ILE A 156 -13.93 34.19 -10.05
C ILE A 156 -12.93 35.06 -9.28
N CYS A 157 -11.85 35.50 -9.92
CA CYS A 157 -10.80 36.29 -9.27
C CYS A 157 -11.30 37.66 -8.84
N GLY A 158 -12.17 38.32 -9.64
CA GLY A 158 -12.80 39.58 -9.26
C GLY A 158 -13.72 39.43 -8.04
N THR A 159 -14.50 38.36 -7.99
CA THR A 159 -15.36 38.06 -6.82
C THR A 159 -14.53 37.75 -5.58
N TYR A 160 -13.48 36.94 -5.71
CA TYR A 160 -12.54 36.64 -4.64
C TYR A 160 -11.87 37.93 -4.11
N GLN A 161 -11.37 38.80 -4.98
CA GLN A 161 -10.77 40.09 -4.60
C GLN A 161 -11.78 40.98 -3.87
N ALA A 162 -13.03 41.06 -4.34
CA ALA A 162 -14.10 41.80 -3.65
C ALA A 162 -14.43 41.23 -2.26
N MET A 163 -14.41 39.91 -2.09
CA MET A 163 -14.66 39.25 -0.80
C MET A 163 -13.51 39.47 0.20
N THR A 164 -12.25 39.35 -0.25
CA THR A 164 -11.07 39.62 0.59
C THR A 164 -11.06 41.07 1.09
N ALA A 165 -11.42 42.05 0.23
CA ALA A 165 -11.51 43.45 0.62
C ALA A 165 -12.54 43.74 1.74
N ARG A 166 -13.57 42.90 1.89
CA ARG A 166 -14.61 43.04 2.94
C ARG A 166 -14.32 42.25 4.21
N THR A 167 -13.57 41.16 4.10
CA THR A 167 -13.45 40.15 5.16
C THR A 167 -12.12 40.27 5.89
N ALA A 168 -11.03 39.99 5.18
CA ALA A 168 -9.67 40.05 5.67
C ALA A 168 -8.72 40.08 4.47
N LEU A 169 -7.55 40.70 4.66
CA LEU A 169 -6.63 40.96 3.57
C LEU A 169 -5.97 39.67 3.08
N ASP A 170 -5.84 39.52 1.77
CA ASP A 170 -5.09 38.41 1.21
C ASP A 170 -3.57 38.67 1.40
N PRO A 171 -2.80 37.73 1.97
CA PRO A 171 -1.37 37.90 2.17
C PRO A 171 -0.60 38.12 0.85
N ARG A 172 -1.14 37.71 -0.31
CA ARG A 172 -0.54 37.99 -1.62
C ARG A 172 -0.63 39.44 -2.05
N ASP A 173 -1.47 40.25 -1.40
CA ASP A 173 -1.55 41.70 -1.65
C ASP A 173 -0.56 42.50 -0.79
N ARG A 174 0.20 41.84 0.11
CA ARG A 174 1.15 42.52 1.01
C ARG A 174 2.12 43.42 0.26
N LEU A 175 2.71 42.98 -0.84
CA LEU A 175 3.68 43.79 -1.58
C LEU A 175 3.01 44.92 -2.36
N THR A 176 1.83 44.70 -2.93
CA THR A 176 1.03 45.78 -3.53
C THR A 176 0.73 46.86 -2.50
N ARG A 177 0.26 46.48 -1.30
CA ARG A 177 0.00 47.40 -0.20
C ARG A 177 1.27 48.09 0.30
N THR A 178 2.40 47.39 0.31
CA THR A 178 3.70 47.96 0.68
C THR A 178 4.09 49.06 -0.30
N ALA A 179 3.94 48.82 -1.61
CA ALA A 179 4.19 49.83 -2.62
C ALA A 179 3.28 51.06 -2.44
N GLU A 180 1.98 50.86 -2.22
CA GLU A 180 1.04 51.97 -1.93
C GLU A 180 1.46 52.76 -0.69
N LYS A 181 1.85 52.08 0.40
CA LYS A 181 2.32 52.76 1.62
C LYS A 181 3.64 53.51 1.43
N LEU A 182 4.52 53.02 0.58
CA LEU A 182 5.74 53.74 0.23
C LEU A 182 5.47 55.01 -0.59
N LYS A 183 4.34 55.14 -1.29
CA LYS A 183 3.96 56.41 -1.94
C LYS A 183 3.72 57.52 -0.92
N GLU A 184 3.09 57.17 0.20
CA GLU A 184 2.70 58.11 1.25
C GLU A 184 3.81 58.33 2.29
N HIS A 185 4.63 57.30 2.56
CA HIS A 185 5.63 57.32 3.63
C HIS A 185 7.03 56.95 3.11
N PRO A 186 8.02 57.87 3.14
CA PRO A 186 9.37 57.61 2.62
C PRO A 186 10.23 56.78 3.58
N TRP A 187 9.87 55.51 3.79
CA TRP A 187 10.50 54.63 4.78
C TRP A 187 12.02 54.45 4.59
N ALA A 188 12.51 54.42 3.34
CA ALA A 188 13.93 54.17 3.06
C ALA A 188 14.83 55.43 3.16
N GLN A 189 14.28 56.58 3.53
CA GLN A 189 15.04 57.83 3.59
C GLN A 189 16.22 57.73 4.57
N GLY A 190 17.42 58.07 4.10
CA GLY A 190 18.65 58.00 4.91
C GLY A 190 19.23 56.59 5.09
N MET A 191 18.75 55.61 4.32
CA MET A 191 19.22 54.22 4.36
C MET A 191 19.95 53.82 3.07
N ASP A 192 20.88 52.90 3.20
CA ASP A 192 21.48 52.16 2.07
C ASP A 192 20.85 50.77 2.01
N LEU A 193 20.32 50.41 0.83
CA LEU A 193 19.62 49.15 0.59
C LEU A 193 20.48 48.23 -0.28
N TRP A 194 20.55 46.96 0.11
CA TRP A 194 21.34 45.93 -0.57
C TRP A 194 20.44 44.75 -0.88
N LEU A 195 20.49 44.22 -2.11
CA LEU A 195 19.72 43.04 -2.53
C LEU A 195 20.69 41.98 -3.03
N ASP A 196 20.69 40.82 -2.38
CA ASP A 196 21.55 39.67 -2.73
C ASP A 196 20.76 38.36 -2.75
N GLY A 197 21.20 37.41 -3.57
CA GLY A 197 20.60 36.08 -3.69
C GLY A 197 19.41 35.94 -4.63
N PHE A 198 18.94 37.03 -5.26
CA PHE A 198 17.82 37.00 -6.22
C PHE A 198 18.29 36.70 -7.65
N THR A 199 17.50 35.91 -8.38
CA THR A 199 17.68 35.69 -9.83
C THR A 199 16.82 36.64 -10.64
N ASP A 200 15.59 36.88 -10.18
CA ASP A 200 14.61 37.75 -10.79
C ASP A 200 13.71 38.41 -9.73
N PHE A 201 12.87 39.35 -10.19
CA PHE A 201 11.85 40.02 -9.38
C PHE A 201 10.53 40.02 -10.12
N THR A 202 9.45 39.67 -9.43
CA THR A 202 8.09 39.75 -9.99
C THR A 202 7.71 41.21 -10.30
N PRO A 203 6.76 41.47 -11.21
CA PRO A 203 6.21 42.82 -11.41
C PRO A 203 5.80 43.50 -10.09
N GLN A 204 5.18 42.77 -9.17
CA GLN A 204 4.78 43.28 -7.86
C GLN A 204 5.99 43.68 -6.99
N GLN A 205 7.07 42.89 -6.99
CA GLN A 205 8.32 43.25 -6.29
C GLN A 205 8.99 44.46 -6.93
N ARG A 206 8.99 44.56 -8.27
CA ARG A 206 9.55 45.72 -9.00
C ARG A 206 8.84 47.02 -8.63
N GLU A 207 7.54 46.99 -8.34
CA GLU A 207 6.80 48.17 -7.87
C GLU A 207 7.30 48.65 -6.49
N VAL A 208 7.54 47.73 -5.56
CA VAL A 208 8.17 48.07 -4.27
C VAL A 208 9.57 48.64 -4.49
N LEU A 209 10.38 48.01 -5.34
CA LEU A 209 11.72 48.48 -5.65
C LEU A 209 11.71 49.88 -6.30
N ARG A 210 10.75 50.19 -7.18
CA ARG A 210 10.58 51.53 -7.78
C ARG A 210 10.55 52.61 -6.70
N HIS A 211 9.71 52.43 -5.68
CA HIS A 211 9.60 53.41 -4.59
C HIS A 211 10.83 53.44 -3.69
N LEU A 212 11.42 52.28 -3.38
CA LEU A 212 12.65 52.22 -2.58
C LEU A 212 13.84 52.88 -3.28
N MET A 213 13.99 52.69 -4.60
CA MET A 213 15.03 53.33 -5.41
C MET A 213 14.95 54.85 -5.36
N ARG A 214 13.73 55.42 -5.32
CA ARG A 214 13.50 56.88 -5.22
C ARG A 214 13.82 57.44 -3.84
N GLN A 215 13.65 56.64 -2.78
CA GLN A 215 13.72 57.11 -1.39
C GLN A 215 15.09 56.88 -0.75
N ALA A 216 15.75 55.76 -1.07
CA ALA A 216 17.02 55.37 -0.48
C ALA A 216 18.18 56.26 -0.96
N ASP A 217 19.22 56.40 -0.13
CA ASP A 217 20.45 57.11 -0.53
C ASP A 217 21.17 56.31 -1.64
N SER A 218 21.29 55.01 -1.43
CA SER A 218 21.73 54.05 -2.43
C SER A 218 20.94 52.75 -2.39
N LEU A 219 20.71 52.16 -3.56
CA LEU A 219 20.17 50.82 -3.71
C LEU A 219 21.12 50.01 -4.59
N THR A 220 21.63 48.90 -4.06
CA THR A 220 22.58 48.02 -4.74
C THR A 220 21.97 46.64 -4.92
N VAL A 221 21.93 46.13 -6.15
CA VAL A 221 21.43 44.77 -6.47
C VAL A 221 22.59 43.95 -7.03
N THR A 222 22.79 42.75 -6.51
CA THR A 222 23.69 41.77 -7.11
C THR A 222 22.93 40.79 -7.99
N LEU A 223 23.46 40.48 -9.17
CA LEU A 223 22.90 39.44 -10.05
C LEU A 223 24.00 38.46 -10.46
N THR A 224 23.65 37.17 -10.47
CA THR A 224 24.56 36.14 -10.99
C THR A 224 24.50 36.13 -12.51
N CYS A 225 25.43 36.85 -13.12
CA CYS A 225 25.48 37.11 -14.54
C CYS A 225 26.94 37.33 -14.97
N ASP A 226 27.31 36.92 -16.17
CA ASP A 226 28.63 37.19 -16.75
C ASP A 226 28.72 38.60 -17.34
N HIS A 227 27.81 38.94 -18.25
CA HIS A 227 27.66 40.27 -18.87
C HIS A 227 26.19 40.63 -19.11
N LEU A 228 25.93 41.91 -19.43
CA LEU A 228 24.57 42.43 -19.66
C LEU A 228 24.05 42.19 -21.08
N GLU A 229 24.94 42.15 -22.07
CA GLU A 229 24.59 41.97 -23.49
C GLU A 229 24.00 40.58 -23.75
N GLU A 230 23.10 40.45 -24.72
CA GLU A 230 22.61 39.14 -25.17
C GLU A 230 23.66 38.43 -26.03
N ASP A 231 23.72 37.10 -25.94
CA ASP A 231 24.68 36.31 -26.71
C ASP A 231 24.24 36.18 -28.18
N GLU A 232 25.20 36.19 -29.11
CA GLU A 232 24.97 35.84 -30.52
C GLU A 232 24.58 34.35 -30.62
N GLY A 233 23.27 34.05 -30.53
CA GLY A 233 22.75 32.67 -30.52
C GLY A 233 21.48 32.45 -29.69
N GLY A 234 21.07 33.45 -28.90
CA GLY A 234 19.82 33.43 -28.13
C GLY A 234 20.02 33.38 -26.61
N ALA A 235 18.95 33.02 -25.88
CA ALA A 235 18.93 33.01 -24.42
C ALA A 235 19.77 31.85 -23.83
N GLY A 236 20.72 32.16 -22.95
CA GLY A 236 21.51 31.21 -22.17
C GLY A 236 21.10 31.12 -20.69
N ILE A 237 21.89 30.42 -19.87
CA ILE A 237 21.61 30.27 -18.41
C ILE A 237 21.58 31.59 -17.64
N PHE A 238 22.21 32.65 -18.15
CA PHE A 238 22.16 33.98 -17.51
C PHE A 238 21.03 34.87 -18.03
N SER A 239 20.20 34.38 -18.98
CA SER A 239 19.07 35.14 -19.53
C SER A 239 18.11 35.66 -18.43
N PRO A 240 17.74 34.89 -17.39
CA PRO A 240 16.91 35.43 -16.30
C PRO A 240 17.54 36.64 -15.60
N ALA A 241 18.84 36.58 -15.31
CA ALA A 241 19.58 37.66 -14.68
C ALA A 241 19.72 38.89 -15.60
N ARG A 242 20.03 38.69 -16.89
CA ARG A 242 20.13 39.77 -17.89
C ARG A 242 18.82 40.52 -18.05
N ARG A 243 17.69 39.80 -18.14
CA ARG A 243 16.35 40.41 -18.22
C ARG A 243 16.00 41.18 -16.96
N THR A 244 16.38 40.66 -15.80
CA THR A 244 16.19 41.36 -14.52
C THR A 244 17.02 42.64 -14.46
N ALA A 245 18.29 42.60 -14.86
CA ALA A 245 19.14 43.78 -14.94
C ALA A 245 18.56 44.84 -15.89
N ALA A 246 18.16 44.44 -17.10
CA ALA A 246 17.52 45.32 -18.08
C ALA A 246 16.23 45.95 -17.53
N GLY A 247 15.39 45.15 -16.84
CA GLY A 247 14.17 45.62 -16.18
C GLY A 247 14.45 46.70 -15.13
N LEU A 248 15.44 46.48 -14.26
CA LEU A 248 15.81 47.44 -13.20
C LEU A 248 16.48 48.70 -13.76
N LEU A 249 17.32 48.58 -14.80
CA LEU A 249 17.92 49.73 -15.48
C LEU A 249 16.86 50.60 -16.17
N ARG A 250 15.89 49.98 -16.86
CA ARG A 250 14.75 50.70 -17.44
C ARG A 250 13.92 51.41 -16.37
N LEU A 251 13.68 50.75 -15.23
CA LEU A 251 12.97 51.33 -14.09
C LEU A 251 13.69 52.56 -13.53
N ALA A 252 15.01 52.47 -13.32
CA ALA A 252 15.81 53.59 -12.84
C ALA A 252 15.84 54.75 -13.84
N ALA A 253 15.92 54.46 -15.15
CA ALA A 253 15.87 55.48 -16.19
C ALA A 253 14.52 56.21 -16.24
N GLN A 254 13.40 55.49 -16.09
CA GLN A 254 12.05 56.07 -16.02
C GLN A 254 11.88 57.04 -14.83
N GLU A 255 12.54 56.76 -13.71
CA GLU A 255 12.51 57.60 -12.51
C GLU A 255 13.62 58.67 -12.46
N GLY A 256 14.47 58.76 -13.49
CA GLY A 256 15.57 59.72 -13.56
C GLY A 256 16.72 59.47 -12.56
N ILE A 257 16.95 58.21 -12.16
CA ILE A 257 17.94 57.83 -11.16
C ILE A 257 19.27 57.44 -11.83
N SER A 258 20.39 57.99 -11.35
CA SER A 258 21.72 57.62 -11.83
C SER A 258 22.07 56.16 -11.54
N CYS A 259 22.66 55.48 -12.53
CA CYS A 259 22.99 54.06 -12.49
C CYS A 259 24.49 53.82 -12.61
N GLU A 260 25.02 52.86 -11.85
CA GLU A 260 26.39 52.36 -11.96
C GLU A 260 26.35 50.83 -12.11
N VAL A 261 27.13 50.29 -13.04
CA VAL A 261 27.27 48.83 -13.23
C VAL A 261 28.71 48.44 -12.96
N GLU A 262 28.91 47.50 -12.04
CA GLU A 262 30.20 46.97 -11.66
C GLU A 262 30.25 45.46 -11.94
N HIS A 263 31.31 44.99 -12.57
CA HIS A 263 31.57 43.56 -12.77
C HIS A 263 32.67 43.10 -11.80
N LEU A 264 32.32 42.18 -10.89
CA LEU A 264 33.29 41.57 -9.99
C LEU A 264 34.07 40.47 -10.70
N VAL A 265 35.40 40.58 -10.61
CA VAL A 265 36.30 39.55 -11.11
C VAL A 265 36.42 38.44 -10.06
N PRO A 266 36.28 37.15 -10.44
CA PRO A 266 36.41 36.05 -9.52
C PRO A 266 37.79 35.96 -8.85
N ASP A 267 37.79 35.85 -7.52
CA ASP A 267 38.94 35.47 -6.71
C ASP A 267 39.13 33.94 -6.78
N TRP A 268 39.82 33.48 -7.82
CA TRP A 268 39.96 32.06 -8.13
C TRP A 268 40.71 31.26 -7.05
N ASP A 269 41.51 31.90 -6.21
CA ASP A 269 42.38 31.24 -5.22
C ASP A 269 41.61 30.39 -4.18
N LYS A 270 40.29 30.62 -4.03
CA LYS A 270 39.45 29.92 -3.04
C LYS A 270 38.77 28.64 -3.56
N ARG A 271 38.78 28.37 -4.86
CA ARG A 271 38.15 27.19 -5.47
C ARG A 271 39.20 26.32 -6.14
N CYS A 272 39.12 25.00 -6.00
CA CYS A 272 40.06 24.09 -6.67
C CYS A 272 39.83 24.08 -8.20
N GLU A 273 40.90 23.89 -8.97
CA GLU A 273 40.88 23.98 -10.44
C GLU A 273 39.76 23.16 -11.12
N PRO A 274 39.50 21.89 -10.74
CA PRO A 274 38.40 21.13 -11.34
C PRO A 274 37.03 21.78 -11.17
N LEU A 275 36.73 22.34 -9.99
CA LEU A 275 35.45 23.00 -9.76
C LEU A 275 35.37 24.36 -10.44
N ARG A 276 36.51 25.03 -10.69
CA ARG A 276 36.55 26.22 -11.56
C ARG A 276 36.18 25.84 -12.99
N GLN A 277 36.67 24.71 -13.48
CA GLN A 277 36.33 24.19 -14.80
C GLN A 277 34.84 23.88 -14.92
N VAL A 278 34.24 23.23 -13.91
CA VAL A 278 32.78 23.01 -13.88
C VAL A 278 32.03 24.34 -13.98
N GLU A 279 32.36 25.31 -13.12
CA GLU A 279 31.71 26.62 -13.12
C GLU A 279 31.84 27.33 -14.47
N LYS A 280 33.03 27.36 -15.08
CA LYS A 280 33.26 28.07 -16.35
C LYS A 280 32.59 27.36 -17.53
N GLN A 281 32.77 26.05 -17.65
CA GLN A 281 32.59 25.32 -18.91
C GLN A 281 31.32 24.46 -18.96
N LEU A 282 30.61 24.24 -17.85
CA LEU A 282 29.41 23.39 -17.82
C LEU A 282 28.37 23.82 -18.87
N PHE A 283 28.16 25.13 -19.04
CA PHE A 283 27.22 25.72 -20.00
C PHE A 283 27.87 26.67 -21.01
N ALA A 284 29.20 26.65 -21.14
CA ALA A 284 29.88 27.48 -22.14
C ALA A 284 29.64 26.97 -23.57
N HIS A 285 29.59 27.91 -24.52
CA HIS A 285 29.55 27.64 -25.95
C HIS A 285 30.96 27.27 -26.44
N GLY A 286 31.11 26.12 -27.08
CA GLY A 286 32.40 25.59 -27.57
C GLY A 286 32.89 24.35 -26.82
N GLU A 287 33.93 23.71 -27.39
CA GLU A 287 34.62 22.58 -26.76
C GLU A 287 35.77 23.11 -25.90
N ALA A 288 35.71 22.85 -24.60
CA ALA A 288 36.81 23.14 -23.69
C ALA A 288 37.78 21.96 -23.68
N GLU A 289 39.09 22.23 -23.59
CA GLU A 289 40.06 21.16 -23.36
C GLU A 289 39.77 20.48 -22.01
N PRO A 290 39.62 19.14 -21.98
CA PRO A 290 39.35 18.42 -20.76
C PRO A 290 40.56 18.46 -19.82
N VAL A 291 40.33 18.65 -18.53
CA VAL A 291 41.37 18.69 -17.48
C VAL A 291 41.32 17.44 -16.60
N SER A 292 42.23 17.26 -15.64
CA SER A 292 42.05 16.19 -14.64
C SER A 292 41.04 16.63 -13.57
N CYS A 293 40.15 15.73 -13.16
CA CYS A 293 39.19 15.97 -12.10
C CYS A 293 39.82 15.92 -10.70
N GLN A 294 41.04 15.39 -10.56
CA GLN A 294 41.80 15.28 -9.31
C GLN A 294 41.00 14.66 -8.13
N ARG A 295 40.02 13.78 -8.42
CA ARG A 295 39.05 13.24 -7.43
C ARG A 295 38.25 14.32 -6.67
N ARG A 296 38.11 15.50 -7.26
CA ARG A 296 37.29 16.62 -6.79
C ARG A 296 35.89 16.60 -7.41
N VAL A 297 35.73 15.91 -8.54
CA VAL A 297 34.44 15.60 -9.15
C VAL A 297 34.31 14.08 -9.23
N GLU A 298 33.18 13.54 -8.77
CA GLU A 298 32.89 12.11 -8.76
C GLU A 298 31.52 11.83 -9.39
N LEU A 299 31.42 10.72 -10.15
CA LEU A 299 30.18 10.22 -10.74
C LEU A 299 29.87 8.84 -10.17
N LEU A 300 28.69 8.66 -9.58
CA LEU A 300 28.27 7.40 -8.96
C LEU A 300 26.99 6.87 -9.61
N GLY A 301 27.01 5.63 -10.09
CA GLY A 301 25.82 4.92 -10.55
C GLY A 301 25.36 3.92 -9.49
N ALA A 302 24.17 4.12 -8.94
CA ALA A 302 23.54 3.21 -7.98
C ALA A 302 22.49 2.32 -8.66
N LEU A 303 22.13 1.19 -8.06
CA LEU A 303 21.06 0.33 -8.59
C LEU A 303 19.66 0.91 -8.32
N THR A 304 19.47 1.48 -7.13
CA THR A 304 18.17 1.99 -6.65
C THR A 304 18.38 3.31 -5.90
N PRO A 305 17.32 4.14 -5.71
CA PRO A 305 17.42 5.36 -4.92
C PRO A 305 17.88 5.08 -3.48
N ARG A 306 17.49 3.91 -2.92
CA ARG A 306 17.96 3.46 -1.61
C ARG A 306 19.48 3.27 -1.60
N SER A 307 20.01 2.51 -2.56
CA SER A 307 21.46 2.28 -2.67
C SER A 307 22.21 3.59 -2.90
N GLU A 308 21.65 4.52 -3.66
CA GLU A 308 22.25 5.83 -3.92
C GLU A 308 22.43 6.64 -2.63
N VAL A 309 21.39 6.69 -1.79
CA VAL A 309 21.46 7.35 -0.47
C VAL A 309 22.45 6.64 0.45
N GLU A 310 22.53 5.31 0.41
CA GLU A 310 23.55 4.57 1.16
C GLU A 310 24.97 4.90 0.68
N GLN A 311 25.21 5.02 -0.63
CA GLN A 311 26.51 5.43 -1.18
C GLN A 311 26.87 6.87 -0.79
N ALA A 312 25.90 7.79 -0.81
CA ALA A 312 26.09 9.16 -0.34
C ALA A 312 26.43 9.19 1.16
N ALA A 313 25.67 8.49 2.00
CA ALA A 313 25.92 8.39 3.44
C ALA A 313 27.31 7.77 3.74
N ALA A 314 27.67 6.69 3.04
CA ALA A 314 28.99 6.08 3.12
C ALA A 314 30.11 7.06 2.72
N GLY A 315 29.92 7.80 1.63
CA GLY A 315 30.83 8.84 1.16
C GLY A 315 31.02 9.95 2.20
N ILE A 316 29.93 10.45 2.76
CA ILE A 316 29.94 11.46 3.83
C ILE A 316 30.71 10.92 5.05
N ARG A 317 30.39 9.71 5.52
CA ARG A 317 31.05 9.11 6.68
C ARG A 317 32.55 8.95 6.48
N ARG A 318 32.97 8.54 5.27
CA ARG A 318 34.38 8.46 4.88
C ARG A 318 35.06 9.83 4.93
N LEU A 319 34.40 10.87 4.41
CA LEU A 319 34.92 12.25 4.39
C LEU A 319 35.10 12.81 5.81
N LEU A 320 34.11 12.62 6.69
CA LEU A 320 34.19 13.03 8.10
C LEU A 320 35.37 12.35 8.81
N ARG A 321 35.58 11.05 8.55
CA ARG A 321 36.64 10.25 9.19
C ARG A 321 38.04 10.53 8.67
N THR A 322 38.20 10.75 7.36
CA THR A 322 39.53 10.77 6.71
C THR A 322 40.04 12.17 6.37
N GLN A 323 39.15 13.15 6.22
CA GLN A 323 39.51 14.50 5.76
C GLN A 323 39.21 15.59 6.80
N GLY A 324 38.76 15.22 8.01
CA GLY A 324 38.49 16.16 9.10
C GLY A 324 37.38 17.18 8.81
N LEU A 325 36.54 16.90 7.80
CA LEU A 325 35.37 17.72 7.49
C LEU A 325 34.32 17.59 8.60
N ARG A 326 33.54 18.65 8.79
CA ARG A 326 32.38 18.63 9.70
C ARG A 326 31.09 18.39 8.93
N CYS A 327 30.03 17.94 9.61
CA CYS A 327 28.74 17.69 8.97
C CYS A 327 28.20 18.96 8.31
N ARG A 328 28.36 20.12 8.97
CA ARG A 328 27.97 21.45 8.43
C ARG A 328 28.73 21.88 7.18
N ASP A 329 29.83 21.22 6.84
CA ASP A 329 30.61 21.53 5.63
C ASP A 329 30.06 20.80 4.38
N ILE A 330 29.07 19.92 4.57
CA ILE A 330 28.55 18.99 3.56
C ILE A 330 27.07 19.27 3.32
N GLY A 331 26.71 19.42 2.04
CA GLY A 331 25.31 19.49 1.59
C GLY A 331 24.93 18.28 0.75
N VAL A 332 23.67 17.87 0.85
CA VAL A 332 23.05 16.86 0.00
C VAL A 332 21.83 17.51 -0.66
N THR A 333 21.66 17.32 -1.96
CA THR A 333 20.54 17.90 -2.67
C THR A 333 20.03 16.96 -3.74
N ALA A 334 18.73 17.04 -4.02
CA ALA A 334 18.09 16.36 -5.13
C ALA A 334 17.12 17.36 -5.77
N ARG A 335 16.81 17.19 -7.06
CA ARG A 335 15.80 18.05 -7.70
C ARG A 335 14.38 17.76 -7.20
N ASP A 336 14.13 16.50 -6.82
CA ASP A 336 12.88 16.03 -6.25
C ASP A 336 13.18 15.33 -4.92
N LEU A 337 12.90 15.99 -3.80
CA LEU A 337 13.24 15.43 -2.49
C LEU A 337 12.21 14.42 -1.99
N SER A 338 11.03 14.32 -2.61
CA SER A 338 9.95 13.41 -2.16
C SER A 338 10.41 11.94 -2.14
N VAL A 339 11.25 11.56 -3.10
CA VAL A 339 11.84 10.22 -3.20
C VAL A 339 12.95 10.02 -2.17
N TYR A 340 13.81 11.02 -1.96
CA TYR A 340 15.04 10.89 -1.20
C TYR A 340 14.86 11.20 0.29
N GLN A 341 13.92 12.04 0.69
CA GLN A 341 13.73 12.43 2.10
C GLN A 341 13.47 11.23 3.00
N PRO A 342 12.46 10.36 2.73
CA PRO A 342 12.20 9.21 3.60
C PRO A 342 13.39 8.25 3.67
N LEU A 343 14.13 8.12 2.56
CA LEU A 343 15.33 7.31 2.49
C LEU A 343 16.47 7.90 3.32
N VAL A 344 16.71 9.20 3.23
CA VAL A 344 17.73 9.91 4.02
C VAL A 344 17.41 9.80 5.51
N GLU A 345 16.17 10.05 5.92
CA GLU A 345 15.74 9.97 7.32
C GLU A 345 15.87 8.54 7.88
N ALA A 346 15.66 7.51 7.05
CA ALA A 346 15.86 6.11 7.45
C ALA A 346 17.32 5.65 7.44
N ILE A 347 18.14 6.16 6.50
CA ILE A 347 19.50 5.65 6.24
C ILE A 347 20.56 6.42 7.02
N PHE A 348 20.51 7.76 7.06
CA PHE A 348 21.55 8.57 7.68
C PHE A 348 21.77 8.27 9.17
N PRO A 349 20.72 8.02 10.00
CA PRO A 349 20.90 7.58 11.37
C PRO A 349 21.69 6.27 11.49
N ARG A 350 21.52 5.33 10.54
CA ARG A 350 22.27 4.06 10.51
C ARG A 350 23.75 4.25 10.21
N TYR A 351 24.10 5.34 9.51
CA TYR A 351 25.48 5.78 9.28
C TYR A 351 25.99 6.77 10.33
N GLN A 352 25.18 7.06 11.37
CA GLN A 352 25.48 8.03 12.44
C GLN A 352 25.75 9.44 11.88
N ILE A 353 24.96 9.87 10.91
CA ILE A 353 25.05 11.20 10.29
C ILE A 353 23.87 12.05 10.77
N PRO A 354 24.10 13.13 11.55
CA PRO A 354 23.05 14.07 11.90
C PRO A 354 22.61 14.85 10.65
N VAL A 355 21.31 14.85 10.37
CA VAL A 355 20.70 15.44 9.18
C VAL A 355 19.65 16.47 9.58
N PHE A 356 19.56 17.52 8.77
CA PHE A 356 18.37 18.37 8.70
C PHE A 356 17.78 18.30 7.29
N THR A 357 16.51 17.92 7.19
CA THR A 357 15.73 17.92 5.95
C THR A 357 14.88 19.20 5.88
N SER A 358 14.94 19.90 4.75
CA SER A 358 14.17 21.14 4.52
C SER A 358 12.71 20.90 4.11
N ALA A 359 12.28 19.65 4.01
CA ALA A 359 11.00 19.27 3.43
C ALA A 359 10.02 18.80 4.50
N MET A 360 8.78 19.26 4.38
CA MET A 360 7.70 18.90 5.28
C MET A 360 7.04 17.61 4.78
N THR A 361 6.83 16.64 5.66
CA THR A 361 5.97 15.48 5.38
C THR A 361 4.53 15.94 5.21
N ASP A 362 3.72 15.23 4.41
CA ASP A 362 2.28 15.51 4.30
C ASP A 362 1.65 15.56 5.70
N ILE A 363 1.05 16.71 6.02
CA ILE A 363 0.47 16.97 7.33
C ILE A 363 -0.76 16.08 7.57
N LEU A 364 -1.48 15.66 6.52
CA LEU A 364 -2.69 14.84 6.64
C LEU A 364 -2.39 13.42 7.13
N ASP A 365 -1.19 12.91 6.84
CA ASP A 365 -0.71 11.60 7.31
C ASP A 365 -0.33 11.61 8.79
N LYS A 366 -0.30 12.79 9.43
CA LYS A 366 0.00 12.89 10.86
C LYS A 366 -1.17 12.33 11.68
N PRO A 367 -0.90 11.61 12.79
CA PRO A 367 -1.93 10.82 13.50
C PRO A 367 -3.19 11.61 13.89
N ILE A 368 -3.04 12.87 14.30
CA ILE A 368 -4.16 13.72 14.75
C ILE A 368 -5.07 14.09 13.58
N LEU A 369 -4.49 14.50 12.44
CA LEU A 369 -5.27 14.86 11.25
C LEU A 369 -5.84 13.63 10.55
N THR A 370 -5.11 12.51 10.56
CA THR A 370 -5.62 11.21 10.12
C THR A 370 -6.82 10.77 10.95
N LEU A 371 -6.81 10.93 12.27
CA LEU A 371 -7.94 10.60 13.15
C LEU A 371 -9.20 11.35 12.73
N VAL A 372 -9.08 12.68 12.58
CA VAL A 372 -10.21 13.56 12.26
C VAL A 372 -10.74 13.29 10.84
N THR A 373 -9.85 13.23 9.86
CA THR A 373 -10.26 12.95 8.47
C THR A 373 -10.84 11.54 8.32
N ALA A 374 -10.31 10.54 9.04
CA ALA A 374 -10.86 9.19 9.04
C ALA A 374 -12.21 9.09 9.77
N ALA A 375 -12.43 9.86 10.84
CA ALA A 375 -13.73 9.96 11.50
C ALA A 375 -14.80 10.51 10.55
N LEU A 376 -14.49 11.61 9.84
CA LEU A 376 -15.37 12.20 8.83
C LEU A 376 -15.65 11.23 7.67
N ASP A 377 -14.61 10.58 7.13
CA ASP A 377 -14.76 9.59 6.05
C ASP A 377 -15.58 8.37 6.52
N THR A 378 -15.41 7.94 7.77
CA THR A 378 -16.18 6.82 8.37
C THR A 378 -17.67 7.10 8.33
N VAL A 379 -18.10 8.29 8.75
CA VAL A 379 -19.52 8.63 8.78
C VAL A 379 -20.08 8.93 7.40
N ALA A 380 -19.31 9.59 6.53
CA ALA A 380 -19.68 9.91 5.15
C ALA A 380 -19.82 8.66 4.27
N ASN A 381 -18.93 7.67 4.43
CA ASN A 381 -18.90 6.46 3.61
C ASN A 381 -19.70 5.28 4.17
N GLY A 382 -20.38 5.47 5.30
CA GLY A 382 -21.21 4.45 5.94
C GLY A 382 -20.41 3.32 6.60
N TYR A 383 -19.44 3.67 7.45
CA TYR A 383 -18.64 2.75 8.27
C TYR A 383 -17.98 1.63 7.46
N ARG A 384 -17.22 2.01 6.43
CA ARG A 384 -16.36 1.05 5.70
C ARG A 384 -15.22 0.60 6.59
N TYR A 385 -14.78 -0.64 6.40
CA TYR A 385 -13.68 -1.23 7.16
C TYR A 385 -12.43 -0.33 7.16
N ASP A 386 -11.95 0.09 5.98
CA ASP A 386 -10.72 0.87 5.88
C ASP A 386 -10.83 2.23 6.59
N ASP A 387 -12.00 2.88 6.55
CA ASP A 387 -12.22 4.16 7.21
C ASP A 387 -12.25 4.01 8.73
N VAL A 388 -13.01 3.04 9.25
CA VAL A 388 -13.11 2.77 10.69
C VAL A 388 -11.76 2.38 11.27
N PHE A 389 -11.02 1.49 10.63
CA PHE A 389 -9.73 1.03 11.16
C PHE A 389 -8.60 2.01 10.91
N ARG A 390 -8.67 2.88 9.89
CA ARG A 390 -7.78 4.05 9.78
C ARG A 390 -8.00 5.01 10.96
N TYR A 391 -9.24 5.24 11.36
CA TYR A 391 -9.59 6.03 12.55
C TYR A 391 -9.04 5.39 13.84
N LEU A 392 -9.31 4.10 14.08
CA LEU A 392 -8.92 3.41 15.32
C LEU A 392 -7.41 3.16 15.45
N LYS A 393 -6.70 2.93 14.34
CA LYS A 393 -5.25 2.61 14.35
C LYS A 393 -4.35 3.82 14.56
N THR A 394 -4.89 5.03 14.60
CA THR A 394 -4.16 6.21 15.10
C THR A 394 -3.75 6.05 16.57
N GLY A 395 -4.48 5.23 17.34
CA GLY A 395 -4.26 5.04 18.77
C GLY A 395 -4.57 6.28 19.62
N LEU A 396 -5.43 7.18 19.11
CA LEU A 396 -5.86 8.40 19.79
C LEU A 396 -7.34 8.33 20.25
N THR A 397 -7.94 7.13 20.26
CA THR A 397 -9.29 6.88 20.82
C THR A 397 -9.19 6.27 22.24
N ASP A 398 -10.31 6.04 22.91
CA ASP A 398 -10.38 5.30 24.21
C ASP A 398 -10.35 3.78 24.05
N LEU A 399 -10.36 3.26 22.83
CA LEU A 399 -10.46 1.82 22.63
C LEU A 399 -9.10 1.13 22.84
N PRO A 400 -8.97 0.19 23.80
CA PRO A 400 -7.73 -0.55 24.05
C PRO A 400 -7.24 -1.32 22.82
N GLU A 401 -5.93 -1.57 22.75
CA GLU A 401 -5.31 -2.26 21.61
C GLU A 401 -5.90 -3.65 21.34
N GLU A 402 -6.04 -4.47 22.38
CA GLU A 402 -6.64 -5.80 22.27
C GLU A 402 -8.10 -5.75 21.78
N ASP A 403 -8.89 -4.79 22.28
CA ASP A 403 -10.29 -4.63 21.87
C ASP A 403 -10.40 -4.20 20.40
N ARG A 404 -9.48 -3.35 19.92
CA ARG A 404 -9.40 -2.99 18.49
C ARG A 404 -9.14 -4.21 17.62
N ASP A 405 -8.21 -5.08 18.02
CA ASP A 405 -7.83 -6.26 17.23
C ASP A 405 -8.94 -7.32 17.23
N LEU A 406 -9.59 -7.56 18.38
CA LEU A 406 -10.75 -8.43 18.48
C LEU A 406 -11.92 -7.91 17.61
N LEU A 407 -12.18 -6.60 17.69
CA LEU A 407 -13.18 -5.93 16.87
C LEU A 407 -12.86 -6.04 15.38
N GLU A 408 -11.61 -5.84 14.98
CA GLU A 408 -11.15 -5.99 13.59
C GLU A 408 -11.39 -7.40 13.05
N ASN A 409 -10.96 -8.41 13.81
CA ASN A 409 -11.16 -9.81 13.44
C ASN A 409 -12.64 -10.14 13.22
N TYR A 410 -13.51 -9.69 14.12
CA TYR A 410 -14.95 -9.94 14.04
C TYR A 410 -15.61 -9.17 12.88
N VAL A 411 -15.24 -7.90 12.66
CA VAL A 411 -15.75 -7.08 11.55
C VAL A 411 -15.34 -7.69 10.21
N LEU A 412 -14.09 -8.17 10.08
CA LEU A 412 -13.63 -8.84 8.86
C LEU A 412 -14.29 -10.20 8.66
N LYS A 413 -14.51 -10.96 9.74
CA LYS A 413 -15.26 -12.23 9.69
C LYS A 413 -16.62 -11.98 9.06
N TRP A 414 -17.42 -11.06 9.60
CA TRP A 414 -18.80 -10.86 9.16
C TRP A 414 -18.98 -9.77 8.10
N ASN A 415 -17.88 -9.17 7.63
CA ASN A 415 -17.86 -8.05 6.67
C ASN A 415 -18.82 -6.92 7.07
N LEU A 416 -18.71 -6.46 8.32
CA LEU A 416 -19.67 -5.54 8.92
C LEU A 416 -19.50 -4.11 8.41
N ARG A 417 -20.61 -3.48 8.02
CA ARG A 417 -20.64 -2.13 7.45
C ARG A 417 -21.97 -1.42 7.64
N GLY A 418 -21.98 -0.10 7.51
CA GLY A 418 -23.18 0.72 7.51
C GLY A 418 -24.01 0.55 8.78
N SER A 419 -25.31 0.31 8.63
CA SER A 419 -26.26 0.24 9.76
C SER A 419 -25.93 -0.86 10.78
N GLN A 420 -25.11 -1.86 10.44
CA GLN A 420 -24.67 -2.89 11.37
C GLN A 420 -23.79 -2.32 12.50
N TRP A 421 -23.11 -1.20 12.27
CA TRP A 421 -22.36 -0.48 13.30
C TRP A 421 -23.25 0.34 14.23
N THR A 422 -24.39 0.84 13.72
CA THR A 422 -25.25 1.80 14.42
C THR A 422 -26.55 1.18 14.93
N GLN A 423 -26.81 -0.09 14.67
CA GLN A 423 -28.05 -0.76 15.07
C GLN A 423 -28.16 -0.87 16.60
N LYS A 424 -29.39 -0.83 17.12
CA LYS A 424 -29.66 -0.99 18.56
C LYS A 424 -29.50 -2.43 19.05
N LYS A 425 -29.85 -3.41 18.20
CA LYS A 425 -29.77 -4.84 18.53
C LYS A 425 -28.30 -5.26 18.71
N PRO A 426 -27.96 -6.02 19.77
CA PRO A 426 -26.62 -6.57 19.92
C PRO A 426 -26.20 -7.43 18.73
N TRP A 427 -24.90 -7.48 18.44
CA TRP A 427 -24.37 -8.49 17.54
C TRP A 427 -24.55 -9.88 18.13
N ALA A 428 -25.07 -10.81 17.33
CA ALA A 428 -25.41 -12.17 17.76
C ALA A 428 -24.83 -13.25 16.83
N MET A 429 -24.02 -12.86 15.85
CA MET A 429 -23.43 -13.80 14.90
C MET A 429 -22.25 -14.51 15.56
N PRO A 430 -22.12 -15.85 15.49
CA PRO A 430 -21.06 -16.55 16.22
C PRO A 430 -19.65 -16.08 15.79
N PRO A 431 -18.70 -15.83 16.72
CA PRO A 431 -17.35 -15.39 16.36
C PRO A 431 -16.64 -16.36 15.39
N LYS A 432 -16.95 -17.65 15.48
CA LYS A 432 -16.35 -18.72 14.66
C LYS A 432 -16.98 -18.88 13.27
N GLY A 433 -18.12 -18.26 12.98
CA GLY A 433 -18.81 -18.33 11.67
C GLY A 433 -20.17 -19.03 11.72
N TYR A 434 -20.70 -19.42 10.55
CA TYR A 434 -21.98 -20.14 10.43
C TYR A 434 -21.92 -21.54 11.08
N GLY A 435 -23.03 -22.01 11.66
CA GLY A 435 -23.17 -23.36 12.23
C GLY A 435 -22.38 -23.65 13.52
N ALA A 436 -21.57 -22.70 14.01
CA ALA A 436 -20.82 -22.90 15.24
C ALA A 436 -21.73 -22.78 16.47
N ALA A 437 -21.73 -23.79 17.34
CA ALA A 437 -22.38 -23.72 18.64
C ALA A 437 -21.78 -22.56 19.45
N VAL A 438 -22.65 -21.70 19.97
CA VAL A 438 -22.24 -20.54 20.77
C VAL A 438 -21.96 -20.99 22.20
N THR A 439 -20.69 -20.98 22.58
CA THR A 439 -20.25 -21.28 23.95
C THR A 439 -20.45 -20.07 24.88
N ASP A 440 -20.34 -20.26 26.19
CA ASP A 440 -20.39 -19.15 27.16
C ASP A 440 -19.24 -18.16 26.95
N GLU A 441 -18.07 -18.64 26.52
CA GLU A 441 -16.94 -17.80 26.13
C GLU A 441 -17.26 -16.94 24.90
N ASP A 442 -17.93 -17.53 23.89
CA ASP A 442 -18.36 -16.78 22.70
C ASP A 442 -19.39 -15.70 23.06
N ARG A 443 -20.28 -15.95 24.03
CA ARG A 443 -21.24 -14.95 24.54
C ARG A 443 -20.51 -13.79 25.21
N ALA A 444 -19.56 -14.07 26.10
CA ALA A 444 -18.75 -13.04 26.75
C ALA A 444 -17.96 -12.20 25.74
N LEU A 445 -17.39 -12.85 24.71
CA LEU A 445 -16.71 -12.15 23.62
C LEU A 445 -17.67 -11.26 22.82
N LEU A 446 -18.87 -11.73 22.50
CA LEU A 446 -19.88 -10.91 21.79
C LEU A 446 -20.31 -9.69 22.60
N GLU A 447 -20.44 -9.81 23.92
CA GLU A 447 -20.74 -8.66 24.78
C GLU A 447 -19.58 -7.65 24.81
N ARG A 448 -18.33 -8.13 24.89
CA ARG A 448 -17.12 -7.29 24.80
C ARG A 448 -17.06 -6.56 23.45
N LEU A 449 -17.36 -7.25 22.35
CA LEU A 449 -17.39 -6.69 20.99
C LEU A 449 -18.53 -5.67 20.79
N ASP A 450 -19.74 -5.94 21.29
CA ASP A 450 -20.86 -4.98 21.19
C ASP A 450 -20.58 -3.72 22.02
N ARG A 451 -19.92 -3.85 23.17
CA ARG A 451 -19.45 -2.70 23.95
C ARG A 451 -18.42 -1.89 23.18
N ALA A 452 -17.38 -2.54 22.65
CA ALA A 452 -16.33 -1.90 21.85
C ALA A 452 -16.91 -1.17 20.63
N ARG A 453 -17.85 -1.79 19.90
CA ARG A 453 -18.47 -1.11 18.73
C ARG A 453 -19.25 0.14 19.15
N ARG A 454 -19.93 0.11 20.30
CA ARG A 454 -20.76 1.25 20.77
C ARG A 454 -19.87 2.41 21.17
N GLN A 455 -18.80 2.12 21.92
CA GLN A 455 -17.77 3.09 22.27
C GLN A 455 -17.19 3.79 21.03
N VAL A 456 -17.03 3.05 19.92
CA VAL A 456 -16.58 3.62 18.64
C VAL A 456 -17.69 4.39 17.91
N ALA A 457 -18.89 3.81 17.79
CA ALA A 457 -19.95 4.34 16.95
C ALA A 457 -20.70 5.52 17.59
N GLU A 458 -20.87 5.55 18.91
CA GLU A 458 -21.67 6.58 19.60
C GLU A 458 -21.11 7.99 19.39
N PRO A 459 -19.80 8.26 19.58
CA PRO A 459 -19.23 9.58 19.28
C PRO A 459 -19.34 9.93 17.80
N LEU A 460 -19.09 8.98 16.90
CA LEU A 460 -19.20 9.20 15.44
C LEU A 460 -20.63 9.56 15.00
N GLU A 461 -21.65 9.04 15.69
CA GLU A 461 -23.04 9.38 15.41
C GLU A 461 -23.39 10.85 15.70
N LEU A 462 -22.60 11.56 16.53
CA LEU A 462 -22.75 13.02 16.71
C LEU A 462 -22.56 13.75 15.38
N LEU A 463 -21.52 13.37 14.62
CA LEU A 463 -21.22 13.94 13.31
C LEU A 463 -22.34 13.61 12.29
N ARG A 464 -22.73 12.34 12.23
CA ARG A 464 -23.71 11.87 11.22
C ARG A 464 -25.12 12.43 11.45
N LYS A 465 -25.51 12.63 12.70
CA LYS A 465 -26.85 13.12 13.08
C LYS A 465 -26.90 14.63 13.32
N ASN A 466 -25.85 15.36 12.94
CA ASN A 466 -25.81 16.81 13.08
C ASN A 466 -27.02 17.45 12.38
N GLN A 467 -27.81 18.20 13.14
CA GLN A 467 -29.00 18.90 12.63
C GLN A 467 -28.64 20.25 12.02
N ASN A 468 -27.55 20.88 12.48
CA ASN A 468 -27.12 22.18 11.98
C ASN A 468 -26.18 22.00 10.78
N ARG A 469 -26.76 21.95 9.58
CA ARG A 469 -26.05 21.73 8.31
C ARG A 469 -25.48 23.02 7.69
N THR A 470 -24.94 23.89 8.52
CA THR A 470 -24.20 25.08 8.08
C THR A 470 -22.71 24.89 8.30
N GLY A 471 -21.87 25.68 7.62
CA GLY A 471 -20.41 25.60 7.80
C GLY A 471 -19.98 25.73 9.27
N VAL A 472 -20.56 26.68 10.01
CA VAL A 472 -20.35 26.82 11.45
C VAL A 472 -20.92 25.64 12.25
N GLY A 473 -22.10 25.15 11.88
CA GLY A 473 -22.71 23.99 12.52
C GLY A 473 -21.89 22.71 12.40
N GLN A 474 -21.28 22.47 11.25
CA GLN A 474 -20.38 21.33 11.02
C GLN A 474 -19.07 21.47 11.81
N ALA A 475 -18.47 22.67 11.83
CA ALA A 475 -17.23 22.92 12.58
C ALA A 475 -17.42 22.72 14.09
N ILE A 476 -18.50 23.24 14.67
CA ILE A 476 -18.84 23.04 16.09
C ILE A 476 -19.08 21.56 16.39
N CYS A 477 -19.84 20.87 15.55
CA CYS A 477 -20.13 19.45 15.74
C CYS A 477 -18.85 18.60 15.72
N LEU A 478 -17.91 18.93 14.82
CA LEU A 478 -16.62 18.26 14.76
C LEU A 478 -15.76 18.52 16.00
N TYR A 479 -15.76 19.73 16.53
CA TYR A 479 -15.07 20.04 17.79
C TYR A 479 -15.68 19.26 18.97
N SER A 480 -17.00 19.22 19.10
CA SER A 480 -17.68 18.44 20.14
C SER A 480 -17.39 16.93 20.05
N PHE A 481 -17.28 16.39 18.84
CA PHE A 481 -16.84 15.00 18.65
C PHE A 481 -15.43 14.76 19.22
N MET A 482 -14.49 15.68 19.00
CA MET A 482 -13.12 15.56 19.52
C MET A 482 -13.08 15.61 21.06
N GLU A 483 -13.94 16.43 21.67
CA GLU A 483 -14.12 16.45 23.13
C GLU A 483 -14.71 15.16 23.66
N GLU A 484 -15.75 14.61 22.99
CA GLU A 484 -16.42 13.37 23.39
C GLU A 484 -15.45 12.18 23.39
N ILE A 485 -14.61 12.07 22.36
CA ILE A 485 -13.57 11.03 22.33
C ILE A 485 -12.39 11.36 23.25
N GLY A 486 -12.37 12.51 23.94
CA GLY A 486 -11.31 12.97 24.85
C GLY A 486 -9.95 13.20 24.17
N LEU A 487 -9.95 13.65 22.91
CA LEU A 487 -8.73 13.87 22.13
C LEU A 487 -7.74 14.83 22.83
N PRO A 488 -8.14 15.99 23.39
CA PRO A 488 -7.19 16.92 24.01
C PRO A 488 -6.33 16.28 25.10
N GLN A 489 -6.95 15.57 26.04
CA GLN A 489 -6.23 14.91 27.15
C GLN A 489 -5.25 13.85 26.65
N ARG A 490 -5.63 13.07 25.62
CA ARG A 490 -4.73 12.05 25.04
C ARG A 490 -3.53 12.64 24.34
N LEU A 491 -3.69 13.82 23.73
CA LEU A 491 -2.58 14.54 23.13
C LEU A 491 -1.62 15.05 24.20
N GLU A 492 -2.12 15.56 25.32
CA GLU A 492 -1.29 15.93 26.48
C GLU A 492 -0.51 14.72 27.03
N ASP A 493 -1.17 13.58 27.22
CA ASP A 493 -0.54 12.35 27.69
C ASP A 493 0.52 11.85 26.71
N ARG A 494 0.24 11.93 25.40
CA ARG A 494 1.19 11.56 24.33
C ARG A 494 2.41 12.48 24.34
N VAL A 495 2.21 13.80 24.48
CA VAL A 495 3.30 14.79 24.57
C VAL A 495 4.17 14.53 25.81
N ALA A 496 3.56 14.24 26.96
CA ALA A 496 4.27 13.87 28.19
C ALA A 496 5.09 12.59 28.00
N GLU A 497 4.53 11.56 27.34
CA GLU A 497 5.24 10.33 27.03
C GLU A 497 6.42 10.54 26.07
N LEU A 498 6.26 11.37 25.04
CA LEU A 498 7.33 11.71 24.11
C LEU A 498 8.49 12.43 24.81
N HIS A 499 8.20 13.30 25.78
CA HIS A 499 9.25 13.89 26.62
C HIS A 499 9.97 12.85 27.48
N ARG A 500 9.25 11.89 28.08
CA ARG A 500 9.88 10.79 28.84
C ARG A 500 10.79 9.91 27.97
N ARG A 501 10.49 9.81 26.68
CA ARG A 501 11.30 9.10 25.68
C ARG A 501 12.42 9.93 25.06
N GLU A 502 12.67 11.14 25.57
CA GLU A 502 13.67 12.08 25.06
C GLU A 502 13.43 12.49 23.59
N GLN A 503 12.16 12.63 23.18
CA GLN A 503 11.75 13.02 21.83
C GLN A 503 11.03 14.41 21.82
N PRO A 504 11.69 15.50 22.26
CA PRO A 504 11.04 16.81 22.40
C PRO A 504 10.61 17.44 21.08
N ALA A 505 11.31 17.16 19.97
CA ALA A 505 10.92 17.66 18.66
C ALA A 505 9.58 17.09 18.20
N LEU A 506 9.37 15.77 18.39
CA LEU A 506 8.10 15.13 18.07
C LEU A 506 6.99 15.58 19.02
N ALA A 507 7.31 15.83 20.30
CA ALA A 507 6.36 16.38 21.27
C ALA A 507 5.85 17.77 20.85
N GLU A 508 6.74 18.63 20.35
CA GLU A 508 6.38 19.95 19.85
C GLU A 508 5.56 19.87 18.55
N GLU A 509 5.88 18.94 17.66
CA GLU A 509 5.10 18.67 16.45
C GLU A 509 3.63 18.33 16.80
N TYR A 510 3.39 17.49 17.80
CA TYR A 510 2.03 17.16 18.26
C TYR A 510 1.26 18.38 18.77
N ARG A 511 1.92 19.32 19.44
CA ARG A 511 1.27 20.58 19.88
C ARG A 511 0.88 21.44 18.69
N GLN A 512 1.80 21.65 17.75
CA GLN A 512 1.52 22.43 16.55
C GLN A 512 0.39 21.82 15.72
N LEU A 513 0.31 20.49 15.61
CA LEU A 513 -0.78 19.81 14.90
C LEU A 513 -2.15 20.06 15.53
N TRP A 514 -2.23 20.12 16.87
CA TRP A 514 -3.46 20.50 17.57
C TRP A 514 -3.85 21.95 17.27
N GLU A 515 -2.89 22.87 17.33
CA GLU A 515 -3.11 24.29 17.00
C GLU A 515 -3.59 24.47 15.56
N ILE A 516 -2.99 23.76 14.60
CA ILE A 516 -3.38 23.78 13.18
C ILE A 516 -4.81 23.27 13.01
N LEU A 517 -5.17 22.18 13.69
CA LEU A 517 -6.50 21.61 13.63
C LEU A 517 -7.57 22.57 14.17
N CYS A 518 -7.33 23.15 15.36
CA CYS A 518 -8.21 24.17 15.95
C CYS A 518 -8.35 25.38 15.03
N ARG A 519 -7.22 25.90 14.54
CA ARG A 519 -7.19 27.04 13.62
C ARG A 519 -7.98 26.77 12.34
N GLY A 520 -7.81 25.60 11.74
CA GLY A 520 -8.57 25.20 10.56
C GLY A 520 -10.08 25.18 10.81
N LEU A 521 -10.52 24.70 11.97
CA LEU A 521 -11.94 24.71 12.37
C LEU A 521 -12.46 26.12 12.61
N GLU A 522 -11.69 26.97 13.27
CA GLU A 522 -12.02 28.37 13.49
C GLU A 522 -12.18 29.12 12.16
N GLN A 523 -11.30 28.88 11.18
CA GLN A 523 -11.43 29.45 9.83
C GLN A 523 -12.71 28.97 9.13
N CYS A 524 -13.01 27.67 9.19
CA CYS A 524 -14.26 27.13 8.65
C CYS A 524 -15.48 27.80 9.28
N ALA A 525 -15.52 27.90 10.61
CA ALA A 525 -16.62 28.52 11.34
C ALA A 525 -16.79 30.01 10.97
N ALA A 526 -15.69 30.77 10.94
CA ALA A 526 -15.71 32.20 10.70
C ALA A 526 -16.06 32.57 9.26
N LEU A 527 -15.53 31.84 8.27
CA LEU A 527 -15.67 32.20 6.86
C LEU A 527 -16.89 31.55 6.22
N LEU A 528 -17.18 30.27 6.50
CA LEU A 528 -18.35 29.60 5.93
C LEU A 528 -19.65 30.06 6.60
N GLY A 529 -19.61 30.37 7.90
CA GLY A 529 -20.75 30.88 8.67
C GLY A 529 -22.01 30.03 8.47
N GLU A 530 -23.13 30.70 8.17
CA GLU A 530 -24.45 30.08 7.98
C GLU A 530 -24.66 29.48 6.57
N THR A 531 -23.61 29.35 5.77
CA THR A 531 -23.72 28.75 4.42
C THR A 531 -24.16 27.29 4.53
N PRO A 532 -25.26 26.86 3.86
CA PRO A 532 -25.66 25.46 3.85
C PRO A 532 -24.58 24.56 3.27
N MET A 533 -24.26 23.48 3.99
CA MET A 533 -23.18 22.55 3.68
C MET A 533 -23.46 21.14 4.22
N GLU A 534 -23.52 20.18 3.30
CA GLU A 534 -23.63 18.76 3.66
C GLU A 534 -22.28 18.23 4.18
N LEU A 535 -22.34 17.13 4.96
CA LEU A 535 -21.17 16.59 5.64
C LEU A 535 -20.06 16.16 4.68
N GLU A 536 -20.43 15.59 3.52
CA GLU A 536 -19.48 15.18 2.49
C GLU A 536 -18.75 16.39 1.88
N GLU A 537 -19.46 17.50 1.63
CA GLU A 537 -18.86 18.75 1.15
C GLU A 537 -17.91 19.33 2.20
N PHE A 538 -18.34 19.39 3.46
CA PHE A 538 -17.52 19.88 4.57
C PHE A 538 -16.26 19.02 4.77
N SER A 539 -16.38 17.69 4.75
CA SER A 539 -15.23 16.78 4.90
C SER A 539 -14.18 17.01 3.81
N GLY A 540 -14.61 17.07 2.54
CA GLY A 540 -13.72 17.32 1.42
C GLY A 540 -13.03 18.68 1.49
N LEU A 541 -13.78 19.74 1.85
CA LEU A 541 -13.24 21.08 1.98
C LEU A 541 -12.31 21.22 3.19
N PHE A 542 -12.67 20.65 4.34
CA PHE A 542 -11.85 20.73 5.56
C PHE A 542 -10.53 19.98 5.40
N ARG A 543 -10.52 18.83 4.73
CA ARG A 543 -9.27 18.13 4.37
C ARG A 543 -8.36 19.01 3.53
N LEU A 544 -8.93 19.72 2.56
CA LEU A 544 -8.18 20.64 1.70
C LEU A 544 -7.69 21.87 2.47
N VAL A 545 -8.45 22.37 3.45
CA VAL A 545 -8.01 23.43 4.36
C VAL A 545 -6.80 22.95 5.17
N LEU A 546 -6.88 21.77 5.77
CA LEU A 546 -5.80 21.20 6.56
C LEU A 546 -4.52 20.96 5.74
N SER A 547 -4.63 20.60 4.46
CA SER A 547 -3.47 20.42 3.57
C SER A 547 -2.73 21.71 3.22
N GLN A 548 -3.30 22.89 3.53
CA GLN A 548 -2.64 24.17 3.30
C GLN A 548 -1.68 24.57 4.43
N TYR A 549 -1.61 23.79 5.51
CA TYR A 549 -0.73 24.06 6.65
C TYR A 549 0.49 23.14 6.63
N ASP A 550 1.61 23.68 7.10
CA ASP A 550 2.85 22.93 7.30
C ASP A 550 3.13 22.79 8.79
N VAL A 551 3.75 21.69 9.20
CA VAL A 551 4.25 21.49 10.57
C VAL A 551 5.76 21.28 10.54
N GLY A 552 6.48 21.86 11.49
CA GLY A 552 7.93 21.72 11.54
C GLY A 552 8.57 22.26 12.80
N THR A 553 9.73 21.72 13.15
CA THR A 553 10.52 22.19 14.30
C THR A 553 11.75 22.94 13.84
N ILE A 554 12.10 24.01 14.56
CA ILE A 554 13.37 24.70 14.33
C ILE A 554 14.50 23.78 14.76
N PRO A 555 15.47 23.49 13.88
CA PRO A 555 16.48 22.48 14.18
C PRO A 555 17.46 22.92 15.29
N VAL A 556 17.64 22.09 16.32
CA VAL A 556 18.41 22.42 17.55
C VAL A 556 19.95 22.30 17.38
N SER A 557 20.47 21.54 16.41
CA SER A 557 21.92 21.19 16.32
C SER A 557 22.78 22.10 15.41
N LEU A 558 23.95 22.57 15.85
CA LEU A 558 24.84 23.43 15.05
C LEU A 558 25.73 22.69 14.02
N ASP A 559 25.91 21.37 14.13
CA ASP A 559 26.78 20.58 13.24
C ASP A 559 26.02 19.39 12.64
N ARG A 560 25.53 19.56 11.41
CA ARG A 560 24.64 18.63 10.71
C ARG A 560 24.76 18.77 9.21
N VAL A 561 24.43 17.71 8.48
CA VAL A 561 24.33 17.74 7.02
C VAL A 561 23.02 18.39 6.64
N THR A 562 23.07 19.39 5.76
CA THR A 562 21.88 20.04 5.22
C THR A 562 21.41 19.29 3.98
N VAL A 563 20.14 18.88 3.99
CA VAL A 563 19.49 18.12 2.92
C VAL A 563 18.29 18.91 2.40
N GLY A 564 18.27 19.24 1.11
CA GLY A 564 17.18 20.02 0.54
C GLY A 564 17.10 20.00 -0.98
N GLU A 565 16.02 20.56 -1.52
CA GLU A 565 15.83 20.65 -2.97
C GLU A 565 16.79 21.65 -3.62
N THR A 566 17.19 21.38 -4.86
CA THR A 566 18.13 22.25 -5.60
C THR A 566 17.61 23.69 -5.74
N THR A 567 16.29 23.89 -5.81
CA THR A 567 15.63 25.21 -5.93
C THR A 567 15.65 26.01 -4.62
N ARG A 568 15.74 25.35 -3.46
CA ARG A 568 15.70 25.99 -2.13
C ARG A 568 17.09 26.24 -1.55
N GLU A 569 18.07 25.44 -1.94
CA GLU A 569 19.41 25.40 -1.32
C GLU A 569 20.48 26.18 -2.10
N THR A 570 20.13 26.99 -3.11
CA THR A 570 21.08 27.64 -4.04
C THR A 570 22.07 28.62 -3.39
N GLY A 571 21.83 29.09 -2.16
CA GLY A 571 22.64 30.11 -1.47
C GLY A 571 23.58 29.64 -0.36
N HIS A 572 23.50 28.37 0.09
CA HIS A 572 24.30 27.91 1.23
C HIS A 572 25.70 27.43 0.79
N PRO A 573 26.80 28.10 1.19
CA PRO A 573 28.14 27.66 0.82
C PRO A 573 28.49 26.34 1.51
N VAL A 574 28.91 25.35 0.74
CA VAL A 574 29.35 24.04 1.24
C VAL A 574 30.74 23.74 0.70
N LYS A 575 31.53 22.95 1.44
CA LYS A 575 32.80 22.44 0.92
C LYS A 575 32.56 21.28 -0.02
N VAL A 576 31.64 20.39 0.36
CA VAL A 576 31.28 19.20 -0.42
C VAL A 576 29.79 19.18 -0.70
N LEU A 577 29.42 18.85 -1.93
CA LEU A 577 28.04 18.66 -2.35
C LEU A 577 27.81 17.28 -2.96
N PHE A 578 26.79 16.59 -2.47
CA PHE A 578 26.21 15.40 -3.10
C PHE A 578 24.90 15.78 -3.82
N LEU A 579 24.88 15.68 -5.14
CA LEU A 579 23.69 15.85 -5.97
C LEU A 579 23.14 14.47 -6.33
N LEU A 580 22.03 14.10 -5.69
CA LEU A 580 21.33 12.84 -5.90
C LEU A 580 20.27 12.96 -6.99
N GLY A 581 19.91 11.84 -7.62
CA GLY A 581 18.84 11.78 -8.61
C GLY A 581 19.16 12.58 -9.86
N ALA A 582 20.41 12.54 -10.34
CA ALA A 582 20.83 13.17 -11.58
C ALA A 582 20.45 12.32 -12.81
N ASP A 583 19.21 11.84 -12.86
CA ASP A 583 18.61 11.08 -13.96
C ASP A 583 17.83 11.98 -14.94
N ASP A 584 17.54 11.46 -16.14
CA ASP A 584 16.89 12.18 -17.24
C ASP A 584 15.43 12.57 -16.99
N VAL A 585 14.77 11.99 -15.99
CA VAL A 585 13.43 12.37 -15.56
C VAL A 585 13.48 13.50 -14.53
N SER A 586 14.53 13.51 -13.70
CA SER A 586 14.69 14.45 -12.59
C SER A 586 15.43 15.73 -12.97
N ILE A 587 16.39 15.68 -13.91
CA ILE A 587 17.21 16.83 -14.31
C ILE A 587 17.33 16.91 -15.84
N PRO A 588 16.84 17.98 -16.50
CA PRO A 588 16.15 19.15 -15.93
C PRO A 588 14.65 18.88 -15.69
N LYS A 589 14.11 19.36 -14.57
CA LYS A 589 12.65 19.31 -14.30
C LYS A 589 11.97 20.62 -14.69
N ALA A 590 11.73 20.81 -15.98
CA ALA A 590 10.92 21.92 -16.51
C ALA A 590 9.44 21.49 -16.59
N GLY A 591 8.71 21.58 -15.47
CA GLY A 591 7.28 21.27 -15.41
C GLY A 591 6.40 22.40 -15.96
N SER A 592 5.10 22.14 -16.12
CA SER A 592 4.11 23.18 -16.42
C SER A 592 3.98 24.17 -15.27
N ALA A 593 3.81 25.44 -15.59
CA ALA A 593 3.44 26.50 -14.66
C ALA A 593 2.28 26.08 -13.74
N PRO A 594 2.35 26.31 -12.42
CA PRO A 594 1.21 26.09 -11.53
C PRO A 594 0.05 27.04 -11.89
N GLY A 595 -1.17 26.53 -11.92
CA GLY A 595 -2.37 27.33 -12.23
C GLY A 595 -3.14 26.81 -13.45
N LEU A 596 -4.08 27.62 -13.93
CA LEU A 596 -5.01 27.26 -15.01
C LEU A 596 -4.66 27.88 -16.37
N LEU A 597 -3.74 28.84 -16.41
CA LEU A 597 -3.33 29.51 -17.65
C LEU A 597 -2.35 28.64 -18.46
N SER A 598 -2.60 28.48 -19.75
CA SER A 598 -1.71 27.83 -20.71
C SER A 598 -0.69 28.83 -21.29
N ASP A 599 0.32 28.33 -22.02
CA ASP A 599 1.26 29.20 -22.74
C ASP A 599 0.59 30.02 -23.84
N GLU A 600 -0.50 29.51 -24.43
CA GLU A 600 -1.33 30.24 -25.38
C GLU A 600 -2.06 31.40 -24.68
N ASP A 601 -2.67 31.16 -23.52
CA ASP A 601 -3.33 32.22 -22.72
C ASP A 601 -2.32 33.31 -22.34
N ARG A 602 -1.11 32.91 -21.92
CA ARG A 602 -0.03 33.86 -21.57
C ARG A 602 0.39 34.70 -22.77
N SER A 603 0.51 34.09 -23.94
CA SER A 603 0.87 34.78 -25.19
C SER A 603 -0.20 35.80 -25.59
N VAL A 604 -1.47 35.45 -25.43
CA VAL A 604 -2.60 36.34 -25.65
C VAL A 604 -2.54 37.55 -24.69
N LEU A 605 -2.37 37.30 -23.40
CA LEU A 605 -2.30 38.36 -22.39
C LEU A 605 -1.05 39.25 -22.56
N ALA A 606 0.07 38.70 -23.05
CA ALA A 606 1.23 39.49 -23.44
C ALA A 606 0.92 40.48 -24.58
N GLY A 607 0.02 40.13 -25.51
CA GLY A 607 -0.50 41.04 -26.54
C GLY A 607 -1.23 42.26 -25.98
N TYR A 608 -1.78 42.16 -24.77
CA TYR A 608 -2.38 43.27 -24.01
C TYR A 608 -1.36 44.06 -23.17
N GLY A 609 -0.06 43.76 -23.31
CA GLY A 609 1.01 44.35 -22.51
C GLY A 609 1.13 43.78 -21.10
N LEU A 610 0.53 42.61 -20.83
CA LEU A 610 0.58 41.94 -19.52
C LEU A 610 1.76 40.96 -19.48
N GLU A 611 2.74 41.24 -18.62
CA GLU A 611 3.90 40.36 -18.43
C GLU A 611 3.59 39.23 -17.42
N LEU A 612 3.17 38.06 -17.91
CA LEU A 612 3.04 36.83 -17.12
C LEU A 612 4.34 36.01 -17.22
N ALA A 613 5.08 35.90 -16.13
CA ALA A 613 6.47 35.45 -16.11
C ALA A 613 6.64 33.92 -15.95
N GLN A 614 6.05 33.10 -16.84
CA GLN A 614 6.13 31.62 -16.75
C GLN A 614 6.00 30.85 -18.09
N SER A 615 6.63 31.29 -19.18
CA SER A 615 6.62 30.44 -20.40
C SER A 615 7.43 29.15 -20.20
N SER A 616 7.09 28.07 -20.90
CA SER A 616 7.83 26.80 -20.82
C SER A 616 9.35 26.97 -21.08
N GLN A 617 9.71 27.86 -22.00
CA GLN A 617 11.11 28.18 -22.30
C GLN A 617 11.81 28.89 -21.13
N GLU A 618 11.13 29.82 -20.46
CA GLU A 618 11.67 30.51 -19.28
C GLU A 618 11.87 29.57 -18.09
N LEU A 619 10.91 28.66 -17.88
CA LEU A 619 11.00 27.64 -16.83
C LEU A 619 12.19 26.71 -17.07
N LEU A 620 12.45 26.33 -18.33
CA LEU A 620 13.64 25.56 -18.68
C LEU A 620 14.93 26.31 -18.39
N TYR A 621 15.05 27.59 -18.77
CA TYR A 621 16.27 28.36 -18.46
C TYR A 621 16.47 28.58 -16.96
N ARG A 622 15.39 28.79 -16.19
CA ARG A 622 15.45 28.86 -14.72
C ARG A 622 15.93 27.54 -14.11
N GLU A 623 15.44 26.42 -14.62
CA GLU A 623 15.90 25.09 -14.18
C GLU A 623 17.38 24.89 -14.49
N MET A 624 17.83 25.26 -15.69
CA MET A 624 19.25 25.17 -16.07
C MET A 624 20.14 26.10 -15.25
N THR A 625 19.64 27.30 -14.89
CA THR A 625 20.30 28.21 -13.95
C THR A 625 20.45 27.56 -12.57
N THR A 626 19.41 26.86 -12.10
CA THR A 626 19.43 26.14 -10.83
C THR A 626 20.47 25.02 -10.84
N VAL A 627 20.56 24.25 -11.92
CA VAL A 627 21.60 23.22 -12.11
C VAL A 627 23.00 23.84 -12.09
N TYR A 628 23.20 24.97 -12.79
CA TYR A 628 24.46 25.71 -12.78
C TYR A 628 24.84 26.16 -11.36
N LEU A 629 23.94 26.85 -10.65
CA LEU A 629 24.20 27.35 -9.29
C LEU A 629 24.50 26.21 -8.32
N THR A 630 23.79 25.08 -8.45
CA THR A 630 24.00 23.88 -7.65
C THR A 630 25.41 23.31 -7.87
N CYS A 631 25.79 23.08 -9.13
CA CYS A 631 27.11 22.51 -9.46
C CYS A 631 28.26 23.49 -9.15
N ALA A 632 28.00 24.79 -9.21
CA ALA A 632 28.94 25.84 -8.88
C ALA A 632 28.90 26.24 -7.40
N ARG A 633 28.26 25.49 -6.51
CA ARG A 633 28.20 25.76 -5.07
C ARG A 633 29.41 25.26 -4.28
N PRO A 634 29.89 24.01 -4.44
CA PRO A 634 30.97 23.49 -3.60
C PRO A 634 32.29 24.21 -3.83
N SER A 635 33.12 24.33 -2.78
CA SER A 635 34.48 24.84 -2.88
C SER A 635 35.55 23.75 -3.01
N GLU A 636 35.27 22.53 -2.52
CA GLU A 636 36.25 21.44 -2.47
C GLU A 636 35.86 20.18 -3.24
N ARG A 637 34.58 19.77 -3.28
CA ARG A 637 34.17 18.54 -3.98
C ARG A 637 32.72 18.55 -4.46
N LEU A 638 32.47 18.03 -5.66
CA LEU A 638 31.15 17.75 -6.23
C LEU A 638 31.00 16.25 -6.49
N VAL A 639 29.96 15.64 -5.95
CA VAL A 639 29.58 14.25 -6.22
C VAL A 639 28.21 14.27 -6.88
N VAL A 640 28.09 13.67 -8.06
CA VAL A 640 26.83 13.56 -8.80
C VAL A 640 26.48 12.08 -8.92
N SER A 641 25.28 11.71 -8.49
CA SER A 641 24.82 10.33 -8.52
C SER A 641 23.43 10.21 -9.13
N TRP A 642 23.12 9.00 -9.59
CA TRP A 642 21.78 8.64 -10.06
C TRP A 642 21.52 7.14 -9.84
N PRO A 643 20.25 6.73 -9.73
CA PRO A 643 19.88 5.32 -9.70
C PRO A 643 19.69 4.80 -11.13
N SER A 644 19.95 3.51 -11.38
CA SER A 644 19.68 2.85 -12.66
C SER A 644 18.25 2.32 -12.76
N GLN A 645 17.55 2.21 -11.62
CA GLN A 645 16.15 1.80 -11.55
C GLN A 645 15.35 2.65 -10.57
N SER A 646 14.05 2.83 -10.83
CA SER A 646 13.11 3.37 -9.85
C SER A 646 12.81 2.37 -8.72
N ALA A 647 12.12 2.81 -7.67
CA ALA A 647 11.65 1.89 -6.62
C ALA A 647 10.71 0.79 -7.14
N ALA A 648 10.05 1.01 -8.29
CA ALA A 648 9.19 0.04 -8.97
C ALA A 648 9.95 -0.84 -9.99
N GLY A 649 11.25 -0.64 -10.16
CA GLY A 649 12.08 -1.40 -11.10
C GLY A 649 12.13 -0.85 -12.53
N GLU A 650 11.61 0.36 -12.77
CA GLU A 650 11.69 1.02 -14.09
C GLU A 650 13.11 1.52 -14.37
N GLU A 651 13.63 1.35 -15.59
CA GLU A 651 14.96 1.84 -15.98
C GLU A 651 15.06 3.37 -15.84
N ARG A 652 16.20 3.85 -15.32
CA ARG A 652 16.56 5.26 -15.17
C ARG A 652 17.91 5.52 -15.83
N ARG A 653 17.99 6.57 -16.64
CA ARG A 653 19.21 6.92 -17.39
C ARG A 653 19.85 8.17 -16.78
N PRO A 654 21.18 8.32 -16.87
CA PRO A 654 21.83 9.54 -16.41
C PRO A 654 21.32 10.77 -17.18
N SER A 655 21.17 11.88 -16.48
CA SER A 655 20.84 13.18 -17.07
C SER A 655 21.96 13.71 -17.97
N PHE A 656 21.65 14.75 -18.76
CA PHE A 656 22.62 15.45 -19.61
C PHE A 656 23.85 15.95 -18.83
N LEU A 657 23.69 16.24 -17.52
CA LEU A 657 24.75 16.74 -16.65
C LEU A 657 25.93 15.76 -16.57
N VAL A 658 25.64 14.46 -16.50
CA VAL A 658 26.65 13.41 -16.38
C VAL A 658 27.55 13.40 -17.61
N GLU A 659 26.96 13.39 -18.80
CA GLU A 659 27.71 13.39 -20.06
C GLU A 659 28.47 14.70 -20.26
N ARG A 660 27.89 15.84 -19.86
CA ARG A 660 28.59 17.13 -19.91
C ARG A 660 29.81 17.14 -19.00
N LEU A 661 29.69 16.65 -17.75
CA LEU A 661 30.83 16.55 -16.83
C LEU A 661 31.93 15.62 -17.37
N ARG A 662 31.57 14.48 -17.97
CA ARG A 662 32.55 13.57 -18.60
C ARG A 662 33.36 14.23 -19.71
N ARG A 663 32.76 15.17 -20.47
CA ARG A 663 33.48 15.93 -21.51
C ARG A 663 34.44 16.97 -20.94
N LEU A 664 34.23 17.42 -19.70
CA LEU A 664 35.12 18.41 -19.06
C LEU A 664 36.39 17.80 -18.46
N PHE A 665 36.43 16.48 -18.28
CA PHE A 665 37.50 15.81 -17.54
C PHE A 665 38.05 14.57 -18.24
N THR A 666 39.39 14.47 -18.29
CA THR A 666 40.12 13.37 -18.93
C THR A 666 40.03 12.03 -18.18
N ASP A 667 39.90 12.08 -16.86
CA ASP A 667 39.98 10.94 -15.94
C ASP A 667 38.68 10.69 -15.16
N LEU A 668 37.60 11.42 -15.44
CA LEU A 668 36.31 11.24 -14.78
C LEU A 668 35.60 9.99 -15.29
N ARG A 669 35.48 8.98 -14.42
CA ARG A 669 34.77 7.72 -14.69
C ARG A 669 33.59 7.56 -13.76
N VAL A 670 32.57 6.86 -14.26
CA VAL A 670 31.42 6.45 -13.45
C VAL A 670 31.85 5.26 -12.60
N THR A 671 31.72 5.38 -11.29
CA THR A 671 31.84 4.24 -10.37
C THR A 671 30.48 3.59 -10.25
N ARG A 672 30.33 2.35 -10.70
CA ARG A 672 29.06 1.63 -10.63
C ARG A 672 28.97 0.83 -9.33
N GLU A 673 27.77 0.70 -8.77
CA GLU A 673 27.54 -0.08 -7.54
C GLU A 673 28.09 -1.50 -7.68
N GLU A 674 27.88 -2.13 -8.83
CA GLU A 674 28.31 -3.49 -9.14
C GLU A 674 29.83 -3.66 -9.00
N ASP A 675 30.62 -2.64 -9.35
CA ASP A 675 32.08 -2.66 -9.27
C ASP A 675 32.56 -2.67 -7.80
N SER A 676 31.75 -2.16 -6.88
CA SER A 676 32.10 -2.03 -5.46
C SER A 676 31.82 -3.28 -4.63
N GLY A 677 31.02 -4.22 -5.15
CA GLY A 677 30.58 -5.41 -4.41
C GLY A 677 29.86 -5.10 -3.08
N GLY A 678 29.29 -3.90 -2.93
CA GLY A 678 28.66 -3.44 -1.68
C GLY A 678 29.62 -2.91 -0.61
N ALA A 679 30.90 -2.70 -0.92
CA ALA A 679 31.91 -2.27 0.05
C ALA A 679 31.60 -0.95 0.75
N PHE A 680 30.82 -0.05 0.14
CA PHE A 680 30.39 1.21 0.75
C PHE A 680 29.60 1.01 2.05
N ARG A 681 28.90 -0.13 2.21
CA ARG A 681 28.18 -0.48 3.45
C ARG A 681 29.12 -0.78 4.62
N LEU A 682 30.43 -0.94 4.38
CA LEU A 682 31.43 -1.16 5.42
C LEU A 682 31.89 0.14 6.11
N GLU A 683 31.42 1.32 5.65
CA GLU A 683 31.77 2.62 6.25
C GLU A 683 31.07 2.90 7.59
N ALA A 684 30.08 2.08 7.98
CA ALA A 684 29.39 2.18 9.26
C ALA A 684 29.03 0.78 9.83
N PRO A 685 28.99 0.61 11.17
CA PRO A 685 28.77 -0.71 11.78
C PRO A 685 27.43 -1.38 11.43
N LEU A 686 26.31 -0.65 11.47
CA LEU A 686 24.98 -1.23 11.23
C LEU A 686 24.79 -1.73 9.78
N PRO A 687 25.13 -0.97 8.72
CA PRO A 687 25.12 -1.48 7.36
C PRO A 687 26.18 -2.59 7.13
N ALA A 688 27.33 -2.53 7.82
CA ALA A 688 28.33 -3.60 7.74
C ALA A 688 27.81 -4.92 8.32
N LEU A 689 26.96 -4.86 9.34
CA LEU A 689 26.31 -6.04 9.94
C LEU A 689 25.39 -6.74 8.95
N GLU A 690 24.67 -6.00 8.11
CA GLU A 690 23.86 -6.58 7.02
C GLU A 690 24.73 -7.30 5.99
N GLN A 691 25.96 -6.81 5.75
CA GLN A 691 26.94 -7.48 4.91
C GLN A 691 27.65 -8.65 5.60
N ALA A 692 27.61 -8.77 6.93
CA ALA A 692 28.33 -9.81 7.66
C ALA A 692 27.91 -11.24 7.27
N GLY A 693 26.68 -11.42 6.79
CA GLY A 693 26.22 -12.70 6.23
C GLY A 693 26.92 -13.11 4.92
N ARG A 694 27.45 -12.14 4.17
CA ARG A 694 28.13 -12.35 2.87
C ARG A 694 29.64 -12.11 2.94
N SER A 695 30.10 -11.30 3.90
CA SER A 695 31.50 -10.90 4.07
C SER A 695 32.07 -11.46 5.38
N PRO A 696 32.88 -12.53 5.32
CA PRO A 696 33.58 -13.08 6.48
C PRO A 696 34.48 -12.05 7.18
N ALA A 697 35.03 -11.10 6.44
CA ALA A 697 35.85 -10.02 6.99
C ALA A 697 35.02 -9.06 7.84
N ALA A 698 33.86 -8.62 7.34
CA ALA A 698 32.94 -7.77 8.11
C ALA A 698 32.45 -8.49 9.37
N ARG A 699 32.08 -9.78 9.25
CA ARG A 699 31.67 -10.62 10.38
C ARG A 699 32.74 -10.68 11.48
N ARG A 700 34.00 -10.98 11.12
CA ARG A 700 35.11 -11.02 12.09
C ARG A 700 35.36 -9.66 12.75
N ALA A 701 35.34 -8.58 11.96
CA ALA A 701 35.55 -7.23 12.49
C ALA A 701 34.46 -6.83 13.48
N LEU A 702 33.19 -7.10 13.17
CA LEU A 702 32.06 -6.78 14.04
C LEU A 702 32.01 -7.67 15.29
N ALA A 703 32.36 -8.95 15.18
CA ALA A 703 32.45 -9.86 16.32
C ALA A 703 33.51 -9.43 17.34
N ALA A 704 34.55 -8.72 16.89
CA ALA A 704 35.59 -8.18 17.77
C ALA A 704 35.15 -6.89 18.51
N LEU A 705 34.01 -6.30 18.15
CA LEU A 705 33.47 -5.10 18.81
C LEU A 705 32.39 -5.50 19.84
N PRO A 706 32.56 -5.19 21.15
CA PRO A 706 31.64 -5.64 22.20
C PRO A 706 30.18 -5.23 21.98
N GLU A 707 29.94 -4.06 21.39
CA GLU A 707 28.60 -3.55 21.09
C GLU A 707 27.87 -4.38 20.02
N TYR A 708 28.62 -4.93 19.04
CA TYR A 708 28.06 -5.64 17.88
C TYR A 708 28.20 -7.16 17.95
N ALA A 709 29.07 -7.68 18.82
CA ALA A 709 29.26 -9.12 19.01
C ALA A 709 27.94 -9.87 19.29
N PRO A 710 27.03 -9.39 20.17
CA PRO A 710 25.74 -10.06 20.38
C PRO A 710 24.87 -10.11 19.13
N MET A 711 24.97 -9.12 18.25
CA MET A 711 24.23 -9.10 16.99
C MET A 711 24.81 -10.08 15.97
N VAL A 712 26.15 -10.21 15.91
CA VAL A 712 26.80 -11.23 15.07
C VAL A 712 26.48 -12.63 15.56
N GLU A 713 26.50 -12.88 16.88
CA GLU A 713 26.08 -14.16 17.45
C GLU A 713 24.62 -14.51 17.12
N ARG A 714 23.73 -13.50 17.05
CA ARG A 714 22.35 -13.69 16.60
C ARG A 714 22.28 -14.08 15.12
N LEU A 715 23.07 -13.46 14.25
CA LEU A 715 23.17 -13.84 12.84
C LEU A 715 23.68 -15.27 12.68
N ASP A 716 24.68 -15.65 13.46
CA ASP A 716 25.28 -16.99 13.42
C ASP A 716 24.29 -18.06 13.89
N ARG A 717 23.56 -17.78 14.98
CA ARG A 717 22.46 -18.63 15.44
C ARG A 717 21.38 -18.76 14.37
N ALA A 718 20.98 -17.65 13.74
CA ALA A 718 19.97 -17.65 12.68
C ALA A 718 20.42 -18.40 11.42
N ALA A 719 21.70 -18.36 11.07
CA ALA A 719 22.26 -19.13 9.96
C ALA A 719 22.18 -20.65 10.23
N GLY A 720 22.28 -21.06 11.49
CA GLY A 720 22.09 -22.45 11.93
C GLY A 720 20.64 -22.84 12.22
N TRP A 721 19.66 -21.94 12.07
CA TRP A 721 18.27 -22.29 12.30
C TRP A 721 17.78 -23.30 11.26
N SER A 722 17.28 -24.41 11.77
CA SER A 722 16.56 -25.42 11.02
C SER A 722 15.20 -25.61 11.65
N ARG A 723 14.28 -26.25 10.93
CA ARG A 723 12.93 -26.53 11.42
C ARG A 723 12.95 -27.45 12.65
N GLY A 724 13.96 -28.30 12.73
CA GLY A 724 14.11 -29.30 13.79
C GLY A 724 13.02 -30.37 13.74
N ARG A 725 12.86 -31.07 14.87
CA ARG A 725 11.80 -32.06 15.11
C ARG A 725 11.19 -31.79 16.48
N LEU A 726 9.94 -32.17 16.67
CA LEU A 726 9.32 -32.12 17.99
C LEU A 726 9.97 -33.17 18.90
N SER A 727 10.24 -32.80 20.14
CA SER A 727 10.62 -33.80 21.15
C SER A 727 9.42 -34.71 21.44
N ARG A 728 9.69 -35.92 21.96
CA ARG A 728 8.61 -36.84 22.34
C ARG A 728 7.61 -36.22 23.32
N LEU A 729 8.10 -35.41 24.27
CA LEU A 729 7.24 -34.67 25.20
C LEU A 729 6.33 -33.68 24.48
N ALA A 730 6.85 -32.97 23.47
CA ALA A 730 6.07 -32.02 22.68
C ALA A 730 5.02 -32.74 21.81
N VAL A 731 5.36 -33.89 21.21
CA VAL A 731 4.40 -34.75 20.50
C VAL A 731 3.26 -35.15 21.44
N ASP A 732 3.57 -35.67 22.63
CA ASP A 732 2.57 -36.08 23.62
C ASP A 732 1.70 -34.91 24.10
N GLN A 733 2.24 -33.70 24.26
CA GLN A 733 1.48 -32.53 24.69
C GLN A 733 0.61 -31.92 23.58
N LEU A 734 1.12 -31.87 22.35
CA LEU A 734 0.41 -31.25 21.22
C LEU A 734 -0.65 -32.18 20.62
N TYR A 735 -0.32 -33.47 20.49
CA TYR A 735 -1.18 -34.45 19.80
C TYR A 735 -1.82 -35.47 20.74
N GLY A 736 -1.30 -35.63 21.96
CA GLY A 736 -1.67 -36.72 22.86
C GLY A 736 -0.93 -38.03 22.55
N ARG A 737 -1.06 -39.02 23.45
CA ARG A 737 -0.55 -40.40 23.20
C ARG A 737 -1.43 -41.19 22.23
N LYS A 738 -2.70 -40.79 22.12
CA LYS A 738 -3.68 -41.34 21.19
C LYS A 738 -4.14 -40.22 20.26
N VAL A 739 -3.62 -40.23 19.03
CA VAL A 739 -3.85 -39.20 18.02
C VAL A 739 -5.08 -39.59 17.20
N SER A 740 -6.15 -38.80 17.31
CA SER A 740 -7.33 -38.97 16.44
C SER A 740 -6.98 -38.56 15.00
N MET A 741 -7.09 -39.52 14.08
CA MET A 741 -6.89 -39.32 12.65
C MET A 741 -8.19 -39.50 11.87
N SER A 742 -8.73 -38.40 11.36
CA SER A 742 -9.65 -38.47 10.22
C SER A 742 -8.90 -38.66 8.92
N ALA A 743 -9.61 -39.10 7.87
CA ALA A 743 -9.01 -39.18 6.55
C ALA A 743 -8.50 -37.82 6.03
N SER A 744 -9.22 -36.74 6.33
CA SER A 744 -8.76 -35.38 6.01
C SER A 744 -7.50 -34.98 6.78
N ARG A 745 -7.34 -35.43 8.03
CA ARG A 745 -6.09 -35.26 8.79
C ARG A 745 -4.96 -36.07 8.14
N MET A 746 -5.21 -37.28 7.65
CA MET A 746 -4.21 -38.15 7.03
C MET A 746 -3.70 -37.54 5.74
N ASP A 747 -4.65 -37.14 4.88
CA ASP A 747 -4.34 -36.42 3.65
C ASP A 747 -3.56 -35.14 3.95
N LYS A 748 -3.90 -34.40 5.02
CA LYS A 748 -3.16 -33.20 5.41
C LYS A 748 -1.73 -33.54 5.81
N TYR A 749 -1.54 -34.57 6.63
CA TYR A 749 -0.23 -35.05 7.07
C TYR A 749 0.65 -35.46 5.89
N LYS A 750 0.15 -36.38 5.05
CA LYS A 750 0.86 -36.84 3.85
C LYS A 750 0.94 -35.76 2.76
N SER A 751 0.17 -34.67 2.82
CA SER A 751 0.36 -33.54 1.90
C SER A 751 1.59 -32.71 2.24
N CYS A 752 1.82 -32.43 3.53
CA CYS A 752 2.98 -31.71 4.07
C CYS A 752 2.92 -31.76 5.60
N HIS A 753 3.99 -32.24 6.24
CA HIS A 753 4.08 -32.38 7.69
C HIS A 753 3.97 -31.04 8.41
N PHE A 754 4.66 -30.00 7.93
CA PHE A 754 4.59 -28.67 8.52
C PHE A 754 3.16 -28.09 8.46
N SER A 755 2.42 -28.34 7.38
CA SER A 755 1.04 -27.89 7.24
C SER A 755 0.11 -28.57 8.26
N TYR A 756 0.37 -29.83 8.57
CA TYR A 756 -0.32 -30.55 9.64
C TYR A 756 0.05 -30.00 11.02
N PHE A 757 1.33 -29.76 11.28
CA PHE A 757 1.80 -29.16 12.53
C PHE A 757 1.15 -27.80 12.80
N MET A 758 1.10 -26.91 11.82
CA MET A 758 0.44 -25.61 11.95
C MET A 758 -1.05 -25.76 12.29
N ARG A 759 -1.76 -26.65 11.58
CA ARG A 759 -3.22 -26.81 11.73
C ARG A 759 -3.64 -27.55 12.99
N TYR A 760 -2.97 -28.65 13.31
CA TYR A 760 -3.42 -29.59 14.36
C TYR A 760 -2.49 -29.62 15.57
N GLY A 761 -1.23 -29.17 15.43
CA GLY A 761 -0.32 -28.97 16.56
C GLY A 761 -0.52 -27.59 17.19
N LEU A 762 -0.26 -26.53 16.43
CA LEU A 762 -0.39 -25.15 16.90
C LEU A 762 -1.81 -24.59 16.87
N GLN A 763 -2.74 -25.30 16.22
CA GLN A 763 -4.13 -24.84 16.03
C GLN A 763 -4.22 -23.46 15.38
N ALA A 764 -3.31 -23.16 14.45
CA ALA A 764 -3.27 -21.89 13.76
C ALA A 764 -4.42 -21.78 12.75
N GLU A 765 -5.30 -20.79 12.96
CA GLU A 765 -6.43 -20.51 12.10
C GLU A 765 -6.18 -19.30 11.18
N PRO A 766 -6.41 -19.43 9.86
CA PRO A 766 -6.36 -18.28 8.96
C PRO A 766 -7.56 -17.35 9.19
N ARG A 767 -7.34 -16.04 9.04
CA ARG A 767 -8.42 -15.04 9.03
C ARG A 767 -9.28 -15.23 7.77
N LYS A 768 -10.43 -15.90 7.90
CA LYS A 768 -11.38 -16.18 6.80
C LYS A 768 -12.74 -15.51 7.06
N PRO A 769 -13.34 -14.84 6.07
CA PRO A 769 -14.69 -14.29 6.22
C PRO A 769 -15.71 -15.41 6.41
N ALA A 770 -16.77 -15.14 7.17
CA ALA A 770 -17.97 -15.94 7.22
C ALA A 770 -18.69 -15.81 5.87
N GLY A 771 -18.84 -16.94 5.18
CA GLY A 771 -19.53 -17.02 3.91
C GLY A 771 -20.05 -18.43 3.67
N PHE A 772 -20.98 -18.55 2.73
CA PHE A 772 -21.43 -19.85 2.25
C PHE A 772 -20.48 -20.31 1.13
N THR A 773 -19.29 -20.74 1.53
CA THR A 773 -18.21 -21.10 0.61
C THR A 773 -18.34 -22.58 0.20
N ALA A 774 -17.38 -23.10 -0.58
CA ALA A 774 -17.47 -24.46 -1.10
C ALA A 774 -17.63 -25.55 -0.01
N PRO A 775 -16.94 -25.47 1.16
CA PRO A 775 -17.19 -26.34 2.30
C PRO A 775 -18.62 -26.27 2.84
N GLU A 776 -19.15 -25.08 3.13
CA GLU A 776 -20.52 -24.93 3.67
C GLU A 776 -21.57 -25.42 2.67
N TYR A 777 -21.35 -25.21 1.35
CA TYR A 777 -22.21 -25.80 0.32
C TYR A 777 -22.13 -27.33 0.31
N GLY A 778 -20.95 -27.91 0.52
CA GLY A 778 -20.77 -29.35 0.66
C GLY A 778 -21.60 -29.93 1.80
N THR A 779 -21.46 -29.36 3.00
CA THR A 779 -22.23 -29.75 4.19
C THR A 779 -23.73 -29.65 3.95
N PHE A 780 -24.19 -28.58 3.29
CA PHE A 780 -25.60 -28.42 2.93
C PHE A 780 -26.09 -29.52 1.97
N VAL A 781 -25.30 -29.87 0.95
CA VAL A 781 -25.66 -30.94 0.01
C VAL A 781 -25.70 -32.31 0.70
N HIS A 782 -24.74 -32.60 1.59
CA HIS A 782 -24.72 -33.82 2.40
C HIS A 782 -26.00 -33.95 3.24
N TYR A 783 -26.32 -32.90 4.00
CA TYR A 783 -27.51 -32.86 4.85
C TYR A 783 -28.79 -33.11 4.06
N VAL A 784 -28.96 -32.45 2.90
CA VAL A 784 -30.16 -32.64 2.07
C VAL A 784 -30.24 -34.06 1.52
N LEU A 785 -29.14 -34.62 1.03
CA LEU A 785 -29.13 -35.99 0.50
C LEU A 785 -29.44 -37.02 1.58
N GLU A 786 -28.83 -36.91 2.76
CA GLU A 786 -29.10 -37.77 3.90
C GLU A 786 -30.60 -37.80 4.23
N HIS A 787 -31.20 -36.61 4.39
CA HIS A 787 -32.60 -36.48 4.80
C HIS A 787 -33.59 -36.96 3.74
N VAL A 788 -33.29 -36.75 2.46
CA VAL A 788 -34.12 -37.22 1.35
C VAL A 788 -34.03 -38.75 1.20
N LEU A 789 -32.82 -39.31 1.25
CA LEU A 789 -32.59 -40.73 0.97
C LEU A 789 -32.98 -41.65 2.13
N ARG A 790 -33.23 -41.13 3.33
CA ARG A 790 -33.79 -41.88 4.46
C ARG A 790 -35.26 -42.26 4.28
N ASP A 791 -35.99 -41.62 3.35
CA ASP A 791 -37.40 -41.90 3.10
C ASP A 791 -37.64 -43.35 2.64
N GLU A 792 -38.81 -43.90 2.98
CA GLU A 792 -39.18 -45.28 2.63
C GLU A 792 -39.15 -45.55 1.11
N MET A 793 -39.31 -44.52 0.27
CA MET A 793 -39.23 -44.69 -1.18
C MET A 793 -37.88 -45.23 -1.68
N PHE A 794 -36.82 -45.13 -0.87
CA PHE A 794 -35.49 -45.68 -1.18
C PHE A 794 -35.16 -46.98 -0.42
N ARG A 795 -36.04 -47.46 0.47
CA ARG A 795 -35.82 -48.64 1.34
C ARG A 795 -36.46 -49.94 0.85
N GLN A 796 -37.36 -49.89 -0.15
CA GLN A 796 -38.19 -51.04 -0.49
C GLN A 796 -37.44 -52.15 -1.24
N THR A 797 -37.55 -53.39 -0.73
CA THR A 797 -37.40 -54.63 -1.51
C THR A 797 -38.48 -54.66 -2.59
N VAL A 798 -38.10 -54.72 -3.86
CA VAL A 798 -39.05 -54.77 -4.98
C VAL A 798 -39.89 -56.04 -4.86
N LEU A 799 -41.16 -55.90 -4.48
CA LEU A 799 -42.19 -56.89 -4.81
C LEU A 799 -42.31 -56.93 -6.34
N PRO A 800 -42.37 -58.12 -6.97
CA PRO A 800 -42.52 -58.21 -8.42
C PRO A 800 -43.79 -57.49 -8.91
N GLY A 801 -43.63 -56.45 -9.73
CA GLY A 801 -44.74 -55.79 -10.43
C GLY A 801 -44.98 -54.30 -10.14
N PHE A 802 -44.19 -53.65 -9.28
CA PHE A 802 -44.27 -52.19 -9.09
C PHE A 802 -43.26 -51.43 -9.97
N SER A 803 -43.73 -50.35 -10.61
CA SER A 803 -42.92 -49.41 -11.39
C SER A 803 -41.92 -48.65 -10.50
N ASP A 804 -40.81 -48.20 -11.12
CA ASP A 804 -39.78 -47.34 -10.52
C ASP A 804 -40.39 -46.26 -9.58
N PRO A 805 -39.98 -46.19 -8.29
CA PRO A 805 -40.56 -45.28 -7.30
C PRO A 805 -40.34 -43.80 -7.61
N VAL A 806 -39.45 -43.47 -8.54
CA VAL A 806 -39.16 -42.12 -9.03
C VAL A 806 -39.75 -41.89 -10.44
N ALA A 807 -40.11 -42.96 -11.17
CA ALA A 807 -40.69 -42.85 -12.50
C ALA A 807 -42.12 -42.26 -12.47
N GLY A 808 -42.39 -41.39 -13.44
CA GLY A 808 -43.69 -40.74 -13.60
C GLY A 808 -43.80 -39.37 -12.93
N ALA A 809 -44.96 -38.73 -13.06
CA ALA A 809 -45.18 -37.38 -12.55
C ALA A 809 -45.28 -37.33 -11.01
N GLU A 810 -45.78 -38.40 -10.39
CA GLU A 810 -46.04 -38.50 -8.96
C GLU A 810 -44.76 -38.75 -8.14
N GLY A 811 -43.91 -39.69 -8.56
CA GLY A 811 -42.60 -39.91 -7.94
C GLY A 811 -41.71 -38.66 -7.97
N ARG A 812 -41.63 -37.98 -9.13
CA ARG A 812 -40.93 -36.69 -9.26
C ARG A 812 -41.52 -35.57 -8.41
N ARG A 813 -42.84 -35.60 -8.16
CA ARG A 813 -43.49 -34.63 -7.26
C ARG A 813 -43.08 -34.91 -5.81
N ARG A 814 -43.16 -36.16 -5.36
CA ARG A 814 -42.75 -36.58 -4.01
C ARG A 814 -41.27 -36.25 -3.75
N LEU A 815 -40.38 -36.51 -4.71
CA LEU A 815 -38.95 -36.20 -4.58
C LEU A 815 -38.69 -34.70 -4.37
N ARG A 816 -39.40 -33.83 -5.10
CA ARG A 816 -39.33 -32.37 -4.91
C ARG A 816 -39.88 -31.93 -3.55
N GLU A 817 -40.96 -32.55 -3.09
CA GLU A 817 -41.54 -32.27 -1.76
C GLU A 817 -40.57 -32.67 -0.63
N LEU A 818 -39.92 -33.83 -0.72
CA LEU A 818 -38.88 -34.27 0.23
C LEU A 818 -37.65 -33.36 0.21
N THR A 819 -37.18 -32.98 -0.98
CA THR A 819 -36.03 -32.07 -1.12
C THR A 819 -36.33 -30.72 -0.47
N ARG A 820 -37.54 -30.19 -0.69
CA ARG A 820 -37.98 -28.95 -0.07
C ARG A 820 -38.03 -29.06 1.45
N ALA A 821 -38.61 -30.14 1.98
CA ALA A 821 -38.70 -30.36 3.43
C ALA A 821 -37.31 -30.44 4.09
N ALA A 822 -36.34 -31.10 3.44
CA ALA A 822 -34.96 -31.16 3.93
C ALA A 822 -34.26 -29.79 3.90
N VAL A 823 -34.48 -28.99 2.84
CA VAL A 823 -33.95 -27.61 2.74
C VAL A 823 -34.55 -26.72 3.82
N ASP A 824 -35.87 -26.76 4.02
CA ASP A 824 -36.56 -25.94 5.02
C ASP A 824 -36.07 -26.28 6.43
N ARG A 825 -35.83 -27.57 6.71
CA ARG A 825 -35.23 -28.03 7.97
C ARG A 825 -33.79 -27.52 8.15
N TYR A 826 -32.94 -27.64 7.13
CA TYR A 826 -31.57 -27.11 7.20
C TYR A 826 -31.54 -25.60 7.48
N VAL A 827 -32.46 -24.85 6.84
CA VAL A 827 -32.60 -23.42 7.08
C VAL A 827 -32.95 -23.13 8.54
N GLU A 828 -33.84 -23.91 9.14
CA GLU A 828 -34.27 -23.76 10.53
C GLU A 828 -33.17 -24.16 11.52
N GLU A 829 -32.60 -25.35 11.36
CA GLU A 829 -31.67 -25.97 12.30
C GLU A 829 -30.24 -25.41 12.18
N GLU A 830 -29.71 -25.24 10.97
CA GLU A 830 -28.29 -24.92 10.73
C GLU A 830 -28.05 -23.44 10.41
N LEU A 831 -29.00 -22.78 9.75
CA LEU A 831 -28.90 -21.35 9.41
C LEU A 831 -29.65 -20.44 10.40
N GLY A 832 -30.50 -20.99 11.27
CA GLY A 832 -31.31 -20.24 12.23
C GLY A 832 -32.33 -19.30 11.56
N GLY A 833 -32.80 -19.66 10.36
CA GLY A 833 -33.71 -18.86 9.53
C GLY A 833 -33.01 -18.01 8.47
N LEU A 834 -33.78 -17.51 7.49
CA LEU A 834 -33.31 -16.64 6.41
C LEU A 834 -33.76 -15.18 6.56
N GLU A 835 -34.57 -14.87 7.57
CA GLU A 835 -35.20 -13.56 7.79
C GLU A 835 -34.18 -12.48 8.13
N HIS A 836 -33.09 -12.88 8.78
CA HIS A 836 -32.02 -11.99 9.22
C HIS A 836 -30.81 -11.95 8.26
N GLN A 837 -30.88 -12.70 7.16
CA GLN A 837 -29.82 -12.74 6.15
C GLN A 837 -29.98 -11.61 5.12
N THR A 838 -28.87 -11.17 4.53
CA THR A 838 -28.90 -10.12 3.49
C THR A 838 -29.65 -10.59 2.24
N GLU A 839 -30.26 -9.67 1.48
CA GLU A 839 -30.94 -10.00 0.21
C GLU A 839 -30.01 -10.70 -0.80
N ARG A 840 -28.73 -10.32 -0.82
CA ARG A 840 -27.71 -11.00 -1.63
C ARG A 840 -27.53 -12.45 -1.19
N PHE A 841 -27.42 -12.72 0.11
CA PHE A 841 -27.33 -14.08 0.63
C PHE A 841 -28.57 -14.88 0.27
N ARG A 842 -29.78 -14.34 0.51
CA ARG A 842 -31.04 -15.00 0.18
C ARG A 842 -31.14 -15.33 -1.31
N TYR A 843 -30.71 -14.43 -2.18
CA TYR A 843 -30.64 -14.68 -3.62
C TYR A 843 -29.66 -15.80 -3.99
N LEU A 844 -28.44 -15.75 -3.45
CA LEU A 844 -27.42 -16.77 -3.71
C LEU A 844 -27.86 -18.14 -3.20
N PHE A 845 -28.42 -18.21 -1.99
CA PHE A 845 -28.96 -19.44 -1.41
C PHE A 845 -30.10 -20.00 -2.27
N ARG A 846 -31.07 -19.17 -2.68
CA ARG A 846 -32.14 -19.59 -3.62
C ARG A 846 -31.60 -20.13 -4.94
N ARG A 847 -30.50 -19.57 -5.44
CA ARG A 847 -29.85 -20.06 -6.66
C ARG A 847 -29.27 -21.47 -6.45
N LEU A 848 -28.73 -21.76 -5.27
CA LEU A 848 -28.19 -23.08 -4.92
C LEU A 848 -29.26 -24.16 -4.84
N LEU A 849 -30.50 -23.82 -4.48
CA LEU A 849 -31.61 -24.79 -4.38
C LEU A 849 -31.86 -25.54 -5.70
N ARG A 850 -31.70 -24.86 -6.86
CA ARG A 850 -31.79 -25.50 -8.17
C ARG A 850 -30.70 -26.55 -8.39
N SER A 851 -29.48 -26.20 -7.99
CA SER A 851 -28.33 -27.10 -8.11
C SER A 851 -28.47 -28.30 -7.16
N VAL A 852 -28.97 -28.09 -5.94
CA VAL A 852 -29.27 -29.20 -5.00
C VAL A 852 -30.36 -30.12 -5.54
N GLN A 853 -31.45 -29.57 -6.10
CA GLN A 853 -32.49 -30.41 -6.73
C GLN A 853 -31.91 -31.25 -7.87
N ALA A 854 -31.06 -30.68 -8.72
CA ALA A 854 -30.42 -31.43 -9.81
C ALA A 854 -29.52 -32.57 -9.29
N VAL A 855 -28.84 -32.37 -8.16
CA VAL A 855 -28.05 -33.43 -7.50
C VAL A 855 -28.97 -34.53 -6.97
N VAL A 856 -30.04 -34.17 -6.25
CA VAL A 856 -31.02 -35.15 -5.74
C VAL A 856 -31.64 -35.96 -6.88
N ASP A 857 -32.03 -35.30 -7.97
CA ASP A 857 -32.59 -35.95 -9.16
C ASP A 857 -31.58 -36.95 -9.76
N ASN A 858 -30.31 -36.59 -9.88
CA ASN A 858 -29.27 -37.48 -10.40
C ASN A 858 -29.01 -38.70 -9.50
N VAL A 859 -29.03 -38.52 -8.18
CA VAL A 859 -28.84 -39.63 -7.22
C VAL A 859 -30.06 -40.56 -7.24
N ALA A 860 -31.27 -40.01 -7.34
CA ALA A 860 -32.49 -40.79 -7.44
C ALA A 860 -32.53 -41.64 -8.73
N GLU A 861 -32.13 -41.06 -9.87
CA GLU A 861 -31.99 -41.79 -11.15
C GLU A 861 -30.95 -42.93 -11.07
N GLU A 862 -29.85 -42.75 -10.33
CA GLU A 862 -28.85 -43.82 -10.10
C GLU A 862 -29.43 -44.97 -9.28
N LEU A 863 -30.07 -44.66 -8.15
CA LEU A 863 -30.63 -45.68 -7.26
C LEU A 863 -31.76 -46.47 -7.93
N ALA A 864 -32.53 -45.84 -8.82
CA ALA A 864 -33.54 -46.50 -9.63
C ALA A 864 -32.95 -47.53 -10.60
N ALA A 865 -31.73 -47.32 -11.10
CA ALA A 865 -31.02 -48.22 -12.01
C ALA A 865 -30.14 -49.28 -11.29
N SER A 866 -30.12 -49.26 -9.96
CA SER A 866 -29.27 -50.10 -9.11
C SER A 866 -30.12 -51.08 -8.30
N GLN A 867 -29.55 -52.21 -7.88
CA GLN A 867 -30.10 -53.10 -6.84
C GLN A 867 -29.51 -52.82 -5.46
N PHE A 868 -28.36 -52.12 -5.37
CA PHE A 868 -27.82 -51.62 -4.12
C PHE A 868 -28.75 -50.56 -3.53
N ARG A 869 -29.03 -50.65 -2.22
CA ARG A 869 -29.90 -49.72 -1.50
C ARG A 869 -29.13 -49.03 -0.38
N PRO A 870 -29.33 -47.72 -0.13
CA PRO A 870 -28.73 -47.06 1.02
C PRO A 870 -29.21 -47.72 2.32
N ILE A 871 -28.26 -48.20 3.13
CA ILE A 871 -28.55 -48.88 4.41
C ILE A 871 -27.95 -48.16 5.62
N SER A 872 -26.99 -47.26 5.41
CA SER A 872 -26.42 -46.42 6.46
C SER A 872 -26.01 -45.06 5.89
N PHE A 873 -26.18 -44.01 6.69
CA PHE A 873 -25.83 -42.62 6.36
C PHE A 873 -25.09 -42.03 7.54
N GLU A 874 -24.09 -41.19 7.28
CA GLU A 874 -23.25 -40.57 8.33
C GLU A 874 -22.77 -41.62 9.35
N LEU A 875 -22.32 -42.78 8.87
CA LEU A 875 -21.96 -43.91 9.74
C LEU A 875 -20.64 -43.58 10.46
N GLY A 876 -20.69 -43.49 11.79
CA GLY A 876 -19.59 -43.02 12.62
C GLY A 876 -18.62 -44.11 13.05
N PHE A 877 -17.33 -43.81 12.94
CA PHE A 877 -16.22 -44.61 13.47
C PHE A 877 -15.55 -43.85 14.61
N GLY A 878 -15.62 -44.37 15.83
CA GLY A 878 -15.03 -43.71 16.99
C GLY A 878 -15.56 -44.22 18.33
N SER A 879 -14.97 -43.73 19.41
CA SER A 879 -15.42 -44.06 20.77
C SER A 879 -16.84 -43.53 20.98
N GLY A 880 -17.79 -44.42 21.27
CA GLY A 880 -19.21 -44.07 21.45
C GLY A 880 -19.96 -43.77 20.16
N GLN A 881 -19.42 -44.16 19.00
CA GLN A 881 -20.09 -44.10 17.69
C GLN A 881 -20.65 -45.48 17.29
N ASP A 882 -21.23 -45.58 16.10
CA ASP A 882 -21.83 -46.83 15.57
C ASP A 882 -20.83 -47.98 15.50
N LEU A 883 -19.61 -47.69 15.04
CA LEU A 883 -18.51 -48.64 14.95
C LEU A 883 -17.30 -48.16 15.79
N PRO A 884 -16.55 -49.09 16.41
CA PRO A 884 -15.35 -48.74 17.14
C PRO A 884 -14.27 -48.17 16.19
N PRO A 885 -13.36 -47.32 16.69
CA PRO A 885 -12.26 -46.81 15.89
C PRO A 885 -11.32 -47.93 15.45
N VAL A 886 -10.68 -47.75 14.29
CA VAL A 886 -9.55 -48.60 13.88
C VAL A 886 -8.30 -48.03 14.54
N GLU A 887 -7.73 -48.78 15.48
CA GLU A 887 -6.57 -48.36 16.27
C GLU A 887 -5.32 -49.13 15.85
N LEU A 888 -4.22 -48.39 15.70
CA LEU A 888 -2.91 -48.91 15.38
C LEU A 888 -1.88 -48.24 16.29
N THR A 889 -1.01 -49.03 16.92
CA THR A 889 0.05 -48.52 17.79
C THR A 889 1.41 -48.87 17.24
N VAL A 890 2.23 -47.86 16.98
CA VAL A 890 3.62 -47.99 16.55
C VAL A 890 4.46 -47.04 17.40
N ASP A 891 5.59 -47.52 17.92
CA ASP A 891 6.56 -46.72 18.69
C ASP A 891 5.94 -45.86 19.82
N GLY A 892 4.92 -46.42 20.49
CA GLY A 892 4.24 -45.78 21.63
C GLY A 892 3.34 -44.60 21.27
N VAL A 893 3.07 -44.34 19.99
CA VAL A 893 1.95 -43.50 19.54
C VAL A 893 0.83 -44.42 19.07
N THR A 894 -0.40 -44.12 19.47
CA THR A 894 -1.59 -44.80 18.94
C THR A 894 -2.30 -43.87 17.97
N ILE A 895 -2.39 -44.22 16.70
CA ILE A 895 -3.31 -43.58 15.78
C ILE A 895 -4.69 -44.23 15.96
N SER A 896 -5.70 -43.39 16.17
CA SER A 896 -7.10 -43.80 16.24
C SER A 896 -7.80 -43.24 15.01
N VAL A 897 -8.07 -44.09 14.02
CA VAL A 897 -8.80 -43.68 12.82
C VAL A 897 -10.27 -43.49 13.18
N THR A 898 -10.74 -42.25 13.02
CA THR A 898 -12.10 -41.82 13.37
C THR A 898 -12.69 -40.99 12.24
N GLY A 899 -13.99 -41.09 12.00
CA GLY A 899 -14.63 -40.31 10.94
C GLY A 899 -16.05 -40.76 10.68
N PHE A 900 -16.62 -40.22 9.61
CA PHE A 900 -17.96 -40.53 9.15
C PHE A 900 -17.91 -40.95 7.69
N VAL A 901 -18.74 -41.92 7.35
CA VAL A 901 -19.02 -42.33 5.98
C VAL A 901 -20.31 -41.66 5.53
N ASP A 902 -20.26 -40.82 4.49
CA ASP A 902 -21.44 -40.11 3.98
C ASP A 902 -22.61 -41.08 3.70
N ARG A 903 -22.36 -42.14 2.90
CA ARG A 903 -23.36 -43.17 2.56
C ARG A 903 -22.75 -44.56 2.36
N VAL A 904 -23.43 -45.58 2.87
CA VAL A 904 -23.16 -47.00 2.60
C VAL A 904 -24.39 -47.63 1.91
N ASP A 905 -24.18 -48.19 0.72
CA ASP A 905 -25.21 -48.95 0.02
C ASP A 905 -24.93 -50.45 0.13
N GLY A 906 -25.98 -51.26 0.34
CA GLY A 906 -25.91 -52.71 0.51
C GLY A 906 -26.73 -53.49 -0.51
N TRP A 907 -26.24 -54.67 -0.90
CA TRP A 907 -26.94 -55.66 -1.73
C TRP A 907 -26.69 -57.06 -1.16
N VAL A 908 -27.76 -57.81 -0.87
CA VAL A 908 -27.65 -59.17 -0.32
C VAL A 908 -27.75 -60.18 -1.47
N HIS A 909 -26.72 -61.01 -1.61
CA HIS A 909 -26.65 -62.06 -2.63
C HIS A 909 -25.92 -63.28 -2.06
N ASP A 910 -26.44 -64.49 -2.31
CA ASP A 910 -25.86 -65.76 -1.86
C ASP A 910 -25.46 -65.82 -0.37
N GLY A 911 -26.25 -65.18 0.50
CA GLY A 911 -26.02 -65.14 1.94
C GLY A 911 -24.91 -64.20 2.41
N ARG A 912 -24.40 -63.34 1.51
CA ARG A 912 -23.40 -62.29 1.80
C ARG A 912 -23.99 -60.91 1.53
N LEU A 913 -23.55 -59.92 2.30
CA LEU A 913 -23.87 -58.51 2.12
C LEU A 913 -22.71 -57.80 1.40
N TYR A 914 -22.94 -57.45 0.14
CA TYR A 914 -22.03 -56.64 -0.65
C TYR A 914 -22.23 -55.17 -0.31
N LEU A 915 -21.16 -54.49 0.09
CA LEU A 915 -21.18 -53.08 0.49
C LEU A 915 -20.42 -52.20 -0.48
N ARG A 916 -20.99 -51.05 -0.84
CA ARG A 916 -20.24 -49.97 -1.49
C ARG A 916 -20.29 -48.69 -0.67
N VAL A 917 -19.15 -48.03 -0.55
CA VAL A 917 -19.01 -46.73 0.13
C VAL A 917 -19.15 -45.62 -0.90
N VAL A 918 -20.00 -44.64 -0.62
CA VAL A 918 -20.24 -43.50 -1.50
C VAL A 918 -19.97 -42.21 -0.73
N ASP A 919 -19.16 -41.33 -1.32
CA ASP A 919 -18.82 -40.01 -0.77
C ASP A 919 -19.24 -38.92 -1.77
N TYR A 920 -19.92 -37.89 -1.27
CA TYR A 920 -20.45 -36.83 -2.11
C TYR A 920 -19.43 -35.69 -2.27
N LYS A 921 -19.03 -35.41 -3.51
CA LYS A 921 -18.07 -34.32 -3.82
C LYS A 921 -18.71 -33.25 -4.69
N THR A 922 -18.79 -32.03 -4.16
CA THR A 922 -19.29 -30.84 -4.90
C THR A 922 -18.29 -30.31 -5.95
N GLY A 923 -17.01 -30.69 -5.85
CA GLY A 923 -15.97 -30.39 -6.84
C GLY A 923 -15.71 -31.55 -7.82
N LYS A 924 -14.82 -31.31 -8.80
CA LYS A 924 -14.29 -32.40 -9.65
C LYS A 924 -13.25 -33.20 -8.86
N LYS A 925 -13.65 -34.27 -8.18
CA LYS A 925 -12.74 -35.24 -7.56
C LYS A 925 -12.68 -36.50 -8.41
N SER A 926 -11.47 -36.96 -8.72
CA SER A 926 -11.21 -38.25 -9.35
C SER A 926 -10.52 -39.17 -8.34
N PHE A 927 -10.83 -40.46 -8.40
CA PHE A 927 -10.03 -41.51 -7.80
C PHE A 927 -8.71 -41.63 -8.58
N ASP A 928 -7.58 -41.37 -7.93
CA ASP A 928 -6.26 -41.31 -8.54
C ASP A 928 -5.34 -42.32 -7.85
N LEU A 929 -5.00 -43.41 -8.55
CA LEU A 929 -4.10 -44.45 -8.02
C LEU A 929 -2.72 -43.91 -7.63
N THR A 930 -2.28 -42.82 -8.27
CA THR A 930 -1.04 -42.15 -7.86
C THR A 930 -1.21 -41.48 -6.49
N GLU A 931 -2.37 -40.89 -6.17
CA GLU A 931 -2.63 -40.37 -4.81
C GLU A 931 -2.63 -41.50 -3.79
N VAL A 932 -3.34 -42.58 -4.07
CA VAL A 932 -3.44 -43.76 -3.19
C VAL A 932 -2.07 -44.36 -2.90
N TRP A 933 -1.24 -44.54 -3.93
CA TRP A 933 0.14 -45.04 -3.79
C TRP A 933 0.96 -44.21 -2.78
N ASN A 934 0.77 -42.90 -2.78
CA ASN A 934 1.53 -41.96 -1.96
C ASN A 934 0.81 -41.57 -0.65
N GLY A 935 -0.17 -42.38 -0.23
CA GLY A 935 -0.87 -42.20 1.04
C GLY A 935 -1.87 -41.04 1.07
N LEU A 936 -2.35 -40.59 -0.09
CA LEU A 936 -3.37 -39.55 -0.24
C LEU A 936 -4.68 -40.14 -0.77
N GLY A 937 -5.82 -39.57 -0.39
CA GLY A 937 -7.14 -40.00 -0.88
C GLY A 937 -7.57 -41.37 -0.36
N LEU A 938 -7.03 -41.80 0.79
CA LEU A 938 -7.28 -43.13 1.36
C LEU A 938 -8.67 -43.27 2.03
N GLN A 939 -9.39 -42.16 2.21
CA GLN A 939 -10.63 -42.06 2.98
C GLN A 939 -11.62 -43.21 2.72
N MET A 940 -12.07 -43.36 1.47
CA MET A 940 -13.14 -44.31 1.16
C MET A 940 -12.67 -45.77 1.29
N LEU A 941 -11.41 -46.05 0.97
CA LEU A 941 -10.82 -47.38 1.07
C LEU A 941 -10.68 -47.82 2.53
N LEU A 942 -10.21 -46.91 3.40
CA LEU A 942 -10.15 -47.15 4.84
C LEU A 942 -11.53 -47.49 5.41
N TYR A 943 -12.57 -46.78 4.98
CA TYR A 943 -13.93 -47.06 5.40
C TYR A 943 -14.46 -48.39 4.88
N LEU A 944 -14.23 -48.71 3.59
CA LEU A 944 -14.66 -49.98 3.01
C LEU A 944 -14.03 -51.17 3.73
N PHE A 945 -12.70 -51.14 3.97
CA PHE A 945 -12.01 -52.23 4.65
C PHE A 945 -12.35 -52.31 6.15
N ALA A 946 -12.62 -51.17 6.81
CA ALA A 946 -13.13 -51.18 8.17
C ALA A 946 -14.52 -51.84 8.26
N LEU A 947 -15.40 -51.57 7.27
CA LEU A 947 -16.71 -52.22 7.15
C LEU A 947 -16.60 -53.70 6.81
N GLU A 948 -15.63 -54.10 5.98
CA GLU A 948 -15.40 -55.52 5.69
C GLU A 948 -14.93 -56.28 6.94
N ALA A 949 -14.04 -55.68 7.74
CA ALA A 949 -13.51 -56.28 8.96
C ALA A 949 -14.49 -56.30 10.15
N ARG A 950 -15.37 -55.31 10.27
CA ARG A 950 -16.27 -55.11 11.45
C ARG A 950 -17.75 -55.17 11.13
N GLY A 951 -18.11 -55.04 9.87
CA GLY A 951 -19.50 -55.10 9.39
C GLY A 951 -20.20 -56.42 9.68
N PRO A 952 -19.55 -57.60 9.74
CA PRO A 952 -20.24 -58.83 10.10
C PRO A 952 -20.90 -58.77 11.49
N ASP A 953 -20.23 -58.15 12.46
CA ASP A 953 -20.77 -57.95 13.82
C ASP A 953 -21.90 -56.93 13.84
N TYR A 954 -21.81 -55.88 13.02
CA TYR A 954 -22.76 -54.76 12.99
C TYR A 954 -24.03 -55.06 12.18
N TYR A 955 -23.88 -55.69 11.01
CA TYR A 955 -24.99 -56.03 10.11
C TYR A 955 -25.52 -57.46 10.32
N GLY A 956 -24.86 -58.28 11.13
CA GLY A 956 -25.30 -59.63 11.50
C GLY A 956 -25.20 -60.69 10.39
N GLN A 957 -24.39 -60.44 9.35
CA GLN A 957 -24.18 -61.34 8.20
C GLN A 957 -22.81 -61.11 7.57
N PRO A 958 -22.20 -62.08 6.87
CA PRO A 958 -20.91 -61.90 6.21
C PRO A 958 -20.93 -60.71 5.24
N VAL A 959 -19.89 -59.87 5.30
CA VAL A 959 -19.77 -58.63 4.52
C VAL A 959 -18.62 -58.75 3.53
N GLU A 960 -18.83 -58.29 2.30
CA GLU A 960 -17.79 -58.16 1.27
C GLU A 960 -17.77 -56.75 0.67
N GLY A 961 -16.57 -56.25 0.42
CA GLY A 961 -16.38 -54.95 -0.23
C GLY A 961 -16.66 -55.00 -1.73
N ALA A 962 -17.71 -54.32 -2.18
CA ALA A 962 -18.09 -54.22 -3.59
C ALA A 962 -17.48 -53.00 -4.31
N GLY A 963 -17.10 -51.95 -3.58
CA GLY A 963 -16.40 -50.81 -4.17
C GLY A 963 -16.52 -49.49 -3.39
N VAL A 964 -15.83 -48.48 -3.89
CA VAL A 964 -15.83 -47.11 -3.40
C VAL A 964 -16.09 -46.14 -4.54
N LEU A 965 -17.00 -45.18 -4.37
CA LEU A 965 -17.41 -44.26 -5.45
C LEU A 965 -17.54 -42.82 -4.94
N TYR A 966 -16.79 -41.91 -5.55
CA TYR A 966 -17.07 -40.48 -5.46
C TYR A 966 -18.24 -40.12 -6.37
N LEU A 967 -19.28 -39.55 -5.78
CA LEU A 967 -20.46 -39.05 -6.49
C LEU A 967 -20.30 -37.55 -6.77
N PRO A 968 -20.38 -37.10 -8.03
CA PRO A 968 -20.35 -35.68 -8.38
C PRO A 968 -21.62 -34.96 -7.91
N ALA A 969 -21.60 -34.41 -6.71
CA ALA A 969 -22.72 -33.73 -6.07
C ALA A 969 -22.77 -32.25 -6.48
N ARG A 970 -22.90 -32.00 -7.79
CA ARG A 970 -22.86 -30.67 -8.39
C ARG A 970 -23.77 -30.56 -9.61
N ASP A 971 -24.21 -29.34 -9.88
CA ASP A 971 -24.89 -28.99 -11.14
C ASP A 971 -23.85 -28.82 -12.26
N ALA A 972 -23.78 -29.80 -13.16
CA ALA A 972 -22.78 -29.85 -14.23
C ALA A 972 -23.21 -28.97 -15.42
N VAL A 973 -22.42 -27.94 -15.70
CA VAL A 973 -22.64 -27.05 -16.84
C VAL A 973 -21.92 -27.58 -18.07
N VAL A 974 -22.69 -27.97 -19.08
CA VAL A 974 -22.17 -28.46 -20.37
C VAL A 974 -21.96 -27.29 -21.35
N LYS A 975 -20.77 -27.20 -21.95
CA LYS A 975 -20.46 -26.22 -23.01
C LYS A 975 -20.81 -26.81 -24.37
N GLY A 976 -21.73 -26.18 -25.10
CA GLY A 976 -22.20 -26.65 -26.41
C GLY A 976 -22.51 -25.54 -27.41
N SER A 977 -22.62 -25.91 -28.70
CA SER A 977 -23.13 -25.01 -29.75
C SER A 977 -24.66 -24.89 -29.66
N ARG A 978 -25.24 -23.82 -30.22
CA ARG A 978 -26.70 -23.65 -30.33
C ARG A 978 -27.41 -24.73 -31.16
N SER A 979 -26.66 -25.54 -31.91
CA SER A 979 -27.13 -26.66 -32.73
C SER A 979 -27.02 -28.02 -32.05
N MET A 980 -26.61 -28.07 -30.78
CA MET A 980 -26.51 -29.31 -30.02
C MET A 980 -27.91 -29.89 -29.78
N THR A 981 -28.11 -31.17 -30.11
CA THR A 981 -29.37 -31.89 -29.81
C THR A 981 -29.47 -32.21 -28.33
N ASP A 982 -30.69 -32.37 -27.82
CA ASP A 982 -30.94 -32.74 -26.42
C ASP A 982 -30.25 -34.06 -26.03
N GLU A 983 -30.20 -35.02 -26.95
CA GLU A 983 -29.49 -36.30 -26.79
C GLU A 983 -27.98 -36.11 -26.65
N ALA A 984 -27.38 -35.24 -27.48
CA ALA A 984 -25.96 -34.92 -27.40
C ALA A 984 -25.63 -34.15 -26.12
N TRP A 985 -26.52 -33.25 -25.69
CA TRP A 985 -26.41 -32.53 -24.43
C TRP A 985 -26.50 -33.48 -23.23
N ARG A 986 -27.51 -34.35 -23.18
CA ARG A 986 -27.70 -35.34 -22.11
C ARG A 986 -26.50 -36.28 -22.01
N LYS A 987 -25.94 -36.73 -23.15
CA LYS A 987 -24.73 -37.56 -23.19
C LYS A 987 -23.49 -36.84 -22.64
N GLN A 988 -23.34 -35.54 -22.89
CA GLN A 988 -22.24 -34.76 -22.31
C GLN A 988 -22.45 -34.48 -20.82
N LEU A 989 -23.68 -34.26 -20.39
CA LEU A 989 -24.04 -34.10 -18.99
C LEU A 989 -23.74 -35.38 -18.19
N ASP A 990 -24.21 -36.53 -18.67
CA ASP A 990 -23.98 -37.83 -18.02
C ASP A 990 -22.47 -38.14 -17.90
N ARG A 991 -21.65 -37.75 -18.89
CA ARG A 991 -20.18 -37.86 -18.82
C ARG A 991 -19.54 -37.00 -17.73
N GLU A 992 -20.07 -35.82 -17.47
CA GLU A 992 -19.57 -34.94 -16.40
C GLU A 992 -20.04 -35.38 -15.00
N LEU A 993 -21.07 -36.23 -14.94
CA LEU A 993 -21.67 -36.78 -13.73
C LEU A 993 -21.33 -38.27 -13.50
N THR A 994 -20.51 -38.88 -14.36
CA THR A 994 -20.01 -40.25 -14.14
C THR A 994 -19.26 -40.33 -12.81
N ARG A 995 -19.53 -41.39 -12.03
CA ARG A 995 -18.87 -41.59 -10.74
C ARG A 995 -17.40 -41.93 -10.95
N SER A 996 -16.57 -41.62 -9.96
CA SER A 996 -15.14 -41.95 -10.00
C SER A 996 -14.76 -42.78 -8.79
N GLY A 997 -14.09 -43.91 -8.98
CA GLY A 997 -13.83 -44.83 -7.88
C GLY A 997 -13.25 -46.16 -8.33
N LEU A 998 -13.38 -47.16 -7.46
CA LEU A 998 -12.91 -48.53 -7.65
C LEU A 998 -14.06 -49.49 -7.32
N VAL A 999 -14.32 -50.47 -8.18
CA VAL A 999 -15.41 -51.45 -8.02
C VAL A 999 -14.88 -52.87 -8.22
N LEU A 1000 -15.53 -53.83 -7.57
CA LEU A 1000 -15.18 -55.24 -7.63
C LEU A 1000 -15.45 -55.80 -9.04
N ASP A 1001 -14.45 -56.46 -9.61
CA ASP A 1001 -14.53 -57.13 -10.91
C ASP A 1001 -15.26 -58.48 -10.80
N ASP A 1002 -16.54 -58.41 -10.44
CA ASP A 1002 -17.47 -59.55 -10.36
C ASP A 1002 -18.73 -59.25 -11.20
N PRO A 1003 -19.09 -60.10 -12.18
CA PRO A 1003 -20.23 -59.83 -13.06
C PRO A 1003 -21.58 -59.65 -12.35
N ALA A 1004 -21.83 -60.39 -11.27
CA ALA A 1004 -23.08 -60.29 -10.52
C ALA A 1004 -23.14 -58.96 -9.76
N VAL A 1005 -22.03 -58.55 -9.15
CA VAL A 1005 -21.91 -57.25 -8.46
C VAL A 1005 -22.06 -56.09 -9.43
N LEU A 1006 -21.41 -56.14 -10.59
CA LEU A 1006 -21.52 -55.09 -11.61
C LEU A 1006 -22.95 -54.95 -12.12
N SER A 1007 -23.61 -56.06 -12.44
CA SER A 1007 -25.03 -56.07 -12.87
C SER A 1007 -25.97 -55.57 -11.78
N ALA A 1008 -25.66 -55.82 -10.51
CA ALA A 1008 -26.41 -55.31 -9.37
C ALA A 1008 -26.17 -53.80 -9.14
N MET A 1009 -25.00 -53.27 -9.49
CA MET A 1009 -24.73 -51.83 -9.40
C MET A 1009 -25.42 -51.03 -10.52
N GLU A 1010 -25.39 -51.55 -11.75
CA GLU A 1010 -26.03 -50.95 -12.92
C GLU A 1010 -26.07 -51.99 -14.07
N GLU A 1011 -27.20 -52.17 -14.75
CA GLU A 1011 -27.22 -52.92 -16.01
C GLU A 1011 -26.82 -52.01 -17.19
N PRO A 1012 -25.86 -52.41 -18.04
CA PRO A 1012 -25.43 -51.56 -19.16
C PRO A 1012 -26.53 -51.47 -20.23
N GLY A 1013 -26.95 -50.23 -20.54
CA GLY A 1013 -27.89 -49.97 -21.64
C GLY A 1013 -27.23 -50.05 -23.03
N GLU A 1014 -27.98 -49.70 -24.08
CA GLU A 1014 -27.49 -49.73 -25.48
C GLU A 1014 -26.20 -48.90 -25.72
N THR A 1015 -25.96 -47.90 -24.87
CA THR A 1015 -24.77 -47.02 -24.95
C THR A 1015 -23.68 -47.35 -23.92
N GLY A 1016 -23.85 -48.43 -23.15
CA GLY A 1016 -22.99 -48.83 -22.04
C GLY A 1016 -23.51 -48.36 -20.67
N TYR A 1017 -22.63 -48.34 -19.68
CA TYR A 1017 -22.90 -47.79 -18.34
C TYR A 1017 -23.07 -46.27 -18.40
N ARG A 1018 -24.08 -45.75 -17.68
CA ARG A 1018 -24.38 -44.33 -17.52
C ARG A 1018 -23.70 -43.75 -16.29
N PHE A 1019 -23.69 -44.47 -15.16
CA PHE A 1019 -23.22 -43.96 -13.88
C PHE A 1019 -21.83 -44.50 -13.50
N LEU A 1020 -21.55 -45.78 -13.78
CA LEU A 1020 -20.27 -46.40 -13.50
C LEU A 1020 -19.17 -45.95 -14.48
N PRO A 1021 -17.91 -45.79 -14.03
CA PRO A 1021 -16.77 -45.43 -14.88
C PRO A 1021 -16.23 -46.60 -15.72
N LEU A 1022 -17.12 -47.37 -16.34
CA LEU A 1022 -16.83 -48.62 -17.05
C LEU A 1022 -17.25 -48.55 -18.52
N LYS A 1023 -16.62 -49.37 -19.36
CA LYS A 1023 -16.92 -49.50 -20.78
C LYS A 1023 -17.27 -50.93 -21.12
N VAL A 1024 -18.27 -51.11 -21.99
CA VAL A 1024 -18.66 -52.41 -22.54
C VAL A 1024 -18.19 -52.53 -23.99
N SER A 1025 -17.53 -53.62 -24.31
CA SER A 1025 -17.13 -53.93 -25.68
C SER A 1025 -18.33 -54.35 -26.53
N LYS A 1026 -18.57 -53.62 -27.63
CA LYS A 1026 -19.69 -53.91 -28.56
C LYS A 1026 -19.58 -55.27 -29.26
N SER A 1027 -18.38 -55.85 -29.36
CA SER A 1027 -18.15 -57.11 -30.08
C SER A 1027 -18.12 -58.34 -29.18
N THR A 1028 -17.77 -58.18 -27.90
CA THR A 1028 -17.53 -59.31 -26.98
C THR A 1028 -18.37 -59.25 -25.71
N GLY A 1029 -19.04 -58.13 -25.43
CA GLY A 1029 -19.75 -57.91 -24.16
C GLY A 1029 -18.81 -57.70 -22.96
N ALA A 1030 -17.49 -57.80 -23.13
CA ALA A 1030 -16.53 -57.67 -22.05
C ALA A 1030 -16.53 -56.26 -21.45
N VAL A 1031 -16.57 -56.20 -20.12
CA VAL A 1031 -16.47 -54.97 -19.34
C VAL A 1031 -14.99 -54.62 -19.12
N SER A 1032 -14.64 -53.35 -19.23
CA SER A 1032 -13.27 -52.86 -19.05
C SER A 1032 -13.24 -51.46 -18.44
N GLY A 1033 -12.19 -51.16 -17.68
CA GLY A 1033 -11.99 -49.85 -17.07
C GLY A 1033 -10.87 -49.88 -16.02
N GLU A 1034 -10.23 -48.74 -15.77
CA GLU A 1034 -9.19 -48.63 -14.72
C GLU A 1034 -9.77 -48.72 -13.30
N ALA A 1035 -11.10 -48.62 -13.17
CA ALA A 1035 -11.85 -48.72 -11.93
C ALA A 1035 -12.11 -50.18 -11.49
N LEU A 1036 -11.77 -51.19 -12.29
CA LEU A 1036 -11.99 -52.60 -11.93
C LEU A 1036 -10.84 -53.13 -11.06
N ALA A 1037 -11.19 -53.77 -9.94
CA ALA A 1037 -10.24 -54.51 -9.10
C ALA A 1037 -10.82 -55.88 -8.71
N THR A 1038 -10.00 -56.93 -8.82
CA THR A 1038 -10.36 -58.26 -8.31
C THR A 1038 -10.33 -58.27 -6.78
N ALA A 1039 -10.99 -59.24 -6.15
CA ALA A 1039 -10.96 -59.41 -4.69
C ALA A 1039 -9.51 -59.50 -4.14
N GLU A 1040 -8.63 -60.24 -4.82
CA GLU A 1040 -7.21 -60.32 -4.49
C GLU A 1040 -6.51 -58.94 -4.51
N ARG A 1041 -6.81 -58.12 -5.53
CA ARG A 1041 -6.24 -56.78 -5.66
C ARG A 1041 -6.73 -55.84 -4.56
N LEU A 1042 -8.01 -55.93 -4.19
CA LEU A 1042 -8.56 -55.19 -3.05
C LEU A 1042 -7.90 -55.62 -1.73
N GLY A 1043 -7.66 -56.92 -1.52
CA GLY A 1043 -6.93 -57.42 -0.36
C GLY A 1043 -5.50 -56.88 -0.25
N ARG A 1044 -4.72 -56.94 -1.34
CA ARG A 1044 -3.38 -56.34 -1.40
C ARG A 1044 -3.40 -54.82 -1.14
N LEU A 1045 -4.43 -54.14 -1.61
CA LEU A 1045 -4.62 -52.70 -1.38
C LEU A 1045 -4.87 -52.39 0.10
N GLY A 1046 -5.61 -53.25 0.80
CA GLY A 1046 -5.77 -53.17 2.25
C GLY A 1046 -4.45 -53.24 3.01
N GLY A 1047 -3.54 -54.14 2.59
CA GLY A 1047 -2.18 -54.24 3.15
C GLY A 1047 -1.35 -52.97 2.97
N HIS A 1048 -1.39 -52.36 1.77
CA HIS A 1048 -0.71 -51.08 1.52
C HIS A 1048 -1.23 -49.94 2.41
N LEU A 1049 -2.54 -49.88 2.62
CA LEU A 1049 -3.15 -48.90 3.52
C LEU A 1049 -2.67 -49.08 4.96
N GLN A 1050 -2.59 -50.31 5.45
CA GLN A 1050 -2.06 -50.59 6.79
C GLN A 1050 -0.61 -50.10 6.94
N ARG A 1051 0.27 -50.40 5.97
CA ARG A 1051 1.66 -49.92 5.97
C ARG A 1051 1.75 -48.39 5.98
N THR A 1052 0.89 -47.73 5.20
CA THR A 1052 0.83 -46.26 5.19
C THR A 1052 0.44 -45.69 6.56
N LEU A 1053 -0.51 -46.31 7.27
CA LEU A 1053 -0.89 -45.90 8.62
C LEU A 1053 0.26 -46.11 9.63
N GLU A 1054 1.00 -47.21 9.52
CA GLU A 1054 2.18 -47.48 10.34
C GLU A 1054 3.28 -46.43 10.13
N GLU A 1055 3.49 -46.01 8.88
CA GLU A 1055 4.44 -44.96 8.53
C GLU A 1055 4.04 -43.60 9.15
N ILE A 1056 2.77 -43.18 9.02
CA ILE A 1056 2.28 -41.93 9.64
C ILE A 1056 2.51 -41.97 11.16
N CYS A 1057 2.25 -43.12 11.79
CA CYS A 1057 2.41 -43.29 13.23
C CYS A 1057 3.88 -43.13 13.67
N ARG A 1058 4.80 -43.74 12.92
CA ARG A 1058 6.24 -43.62 13.14
C ARG A 1058 6.71 -42.17 12.95
N GLU A 1059 6.32 -41.52 11.85
CA GLU A 1059 6.70 -40.14 11.56
C GLU A 1059 6.18 -39.17 12.65
N LEU A 1060 4.97 -39.39 13.17
CA LEU A 1060 4.41 -38.62 14.29
C LEU A 1060 5.21 -38.85 15.58
N ALA A 1061 5.55 -40.11 15.89
CA ALA A 1061 6.36 -40.46 17.06
C ALA A 1061 7.75 -39.81 17.03
N GLU A 1062 8.34 -39.70 15.84
CA GLU A 1062 9.61 -39.01 15.58
C GLU A 1062 9.50 -37.47 15.65
N GLY A 1063 8.29 -36.94 15.77
CA GLY A 1063 8.04 -35.50 15.81
C GLY A 1063 8.32 -34.81 14.48
N ASN A 1064 8.03 -35.47 13.35
CA ASN A 1064 8.29 -34.92 12.03
C ASN A 1064 7.41 -33.69 11.75
N ILE A 1065 8.07 -32.54 11.54
CA ILE A 1065 7.43 -31.27 11.18
C ILE A 1065 8.07 -30.64 9.94
N ALA A 1066 8.77 -31.43 9.10
CA ALA A 1066 9.42 -30.95 7.89
C ALA A 1066 8.46 -30.17 6.98
N ALA A 1067 8.92 -29.12 6.30
CA ALA A 1067 8.13 -28.54 5.21
C ALA A 1067 8.43 -29.33 3.94
N ASP A 1068 7.64 -30.38 3.71
CA ASP A 1068 7.87 -31.35 2.65
C ASP A 1068 6.64 -31.53 1.74
N PRO A 1069 6.22 -30.46 1.04
CA PRO A 1069 5.02 -30.48 0.21
C PRO A 1069 5.14 -31.51 -0.89
N PHE A 1070 4.07 -32.28 -1.11
CA PHE A 1070 3.97 -33.09 -2.31
C PHE A 1070 3.98 -32.21 -3.57
N TRP A 1071 4.56 -32.72 -4.65
CA TRP A 1071 4.71 -31.98 -5.90
C TRP A 1071 4.51 -32.86 -7.14
N ARG A 1072 3.57 -32.48 -8.01
CA ARG A 1072 3.35 -33.08 -9.35
C ARG A 1072 3.40 -32.06 -10.48
N GLY A 1073 3.75 -30.81 -10.15
CA GLY A 1073 3.78 -29.69 -11.07
C GLY A 1073 3.17 -28.43 -10.48
N PRO A 1074 3.19 -27.30 -11.23
CA PRO A 1074 2.69 -26.01 -10.76
C PRO A 1074 1.21 -26.04 -10.37
N GLU A 1075 0.42 -26.88 -11.06
CA GLU A 1075 -1.03 -26.95 -10.86
C GLU A 1075 -1.47 -27.95 -9.77
N LYS A 1076 -0.65 -28.98 -9.47
CA LYS A 1076 -0.97 -30.07 -8.53
C LYS A 1076 0.16 -30.24 -7.51
N ASN A 1077 0.11 -29.44 -6.43
CA ASN A 1077 1.03 -29.46 -5.30
C ASN A 1077 0.33 -29.00 -4.00
N ALA A 1078 0.92 -29.34 -2.84
CA ALA A 1078 0.35 -29.00 -1.53
C ALA A 1078 0.39 -27.48 -1.21
N CYS A 1079 1.37 -26.75 -1.75
CA CYS A 1079 1.59 -25.33 -1.43
C CYS A 1079 0.53 -24.41 -2.03
N ARG A 1080 -0.01 -24.73 -3.21
CA ARG A 1080 -0.92 -23.87 -4.00
C ARG A 1080 -2.09 -23.32 -3.19
N PHE A 1081 -2.66 -24.12 -2.30
CA PHE A 1081 -3.80 -23.76 -1.46
C PHE A 1081 -3.49 -23.91 0.04
N CYS A 1082 -2.22 -23.81 0.41
CA CYS A 1082 -1.80 -23.90 1.81
C CYS A 1082 -2.00 -22.57 2.53
N ASP A 1083 -2.90 -22.54 3.52
CA ASP A 1083 -3.14 -21.38 4.40
C ASP A 1083 -1.87 -20.90 5.16
N TYR A 1084 -0.82 -21.74 5.22
CA TYR A 1084 0.39 -21.51 6.00
C TYR A 1084 1.62 -21.18 5.15
N ALA A 1085 1.48 -21.00 3.82
CA ALA A 1085 2.61 -20.79 2.93
C ALA A 1085 3.49 -19.60 3.35
N ALA A 1086 2.88 -18.48 3.75
CA ALA A 1086 3.60 -17.29 4.21
C ALA A 1086 4.36 -17.51 5.53
N ALA A 1087 3.82 -18.33 6.43
CA ALA A 1087 4.47 -18.68 7.71
C ALA A 1087 5.52 -19.79 7.56
N CYS A 1088 5.41 -20.61 6.50
CA CYS A 1088 6.26 -21.77 6.27
C CYS A 1088 7.71 -21.40 5.93
N LEU A 1089 7.90 -20.31 5.18
CA LEU A 1089 9.19 -19.86 4.66
C LEU A 1089 9.98 -21.00 3.99
N PHE A 1090 9.27 -21.85 3.24
CA PHE A 1090 9.84 -23.03 2.58
C PHE A 1090 11.01 -22.65 1.67
N GLU A 1091 12.18 -23.23 1.92
CA GLU A 1091 13.37 -23.08 1.11
C GLU A 1091 13.93 -24.47 0.76
N GLU A 1092 13.81 -24.85 -0.52
CA GLU A 1092 14.26 -26.17 -1.01
C GLU A 1092 15.71 -26.46 -0.60
N GLY A 1093 15.93 -27.59 0.09
CA GLY A 1093 17.27 -28.05 0.49
C GLY A 1093 17.79 -27.46 1.80
N ARG A 1094 17.03 -26.58 2.48
CA ARG A 1094 17.43 -25.99 3.76
C ARG A 1094 16.69 -26.61 4.93
N GLY A 1095 17.43 -27.06 5.95
CA GLY A 1095 16.83 -27.45 7.24
C GLY A 1095 15.84 -28.62 7.19
N GLY A 1096 15.95 -29.49 6.18
CA GLY A 1096 15.06 -30.64 5.95
C GLY A 1096 13.88 -30.37 5.01
N ASP A 1097 13.73 -29.14 4.52
CA ASP A 1097 12.68 -28.78 3.56
C ASP A 1097 12.99 -29.36 2.17
N CYS A 1098 12.02 -30.06 1.58
CA CYS A 1098 12.17 -30.66 0.26
C CYS A 1098 10.83 -30.83 -0.47
N ARG A 1099 10.85 -30.81 -1.80
CA ARG A 1099 9.68 -31.24 -2.60
C ARG A 1099 9.65 -32.76 -2.67
N ARG A 1100 8.56 -33.36 -2.18
CA ARG A 1100 8.26 -34.78 -2.40
C ARG A 1100 7.59 -34.96 -3.75
N TRP A 1101 8.39 -35.34 -4.74
CA TRP A 1101 7.90 -35.58 -6.10
C TRP A 1101 7.04 -36.84 -6.15
N LEU A 1102 5.80 -36.71 -6.61
CA LEU A 1102 4.88 -37.83 -6.75
C LEU A 1102 4.72 -38.15 -8.26
N PRO A 1103 5.58 -39.00 -8.85
CA PRO A 1103 5.49 -39.34 -10.27
C PRO A 1103 4.14 -40.01 -10.57
N SER A 1104 3.57 -39.75 -11.75
CA SER A 1104 2.31 -40.39 -12.15
C SER A 1104 2.50 -41.90 -12.25
N VAL A 1105 1.65 -42.67 -11.58
CA VAL A 1105 1.64 -44.13 -11.64
C VAL A 1105 0.49 -44.57 -12.55
N LYS A 1106 0.80 -45.36 -13.59
CA LYS A 1106 -0.24 -45.95 -14.46
C LYS A 1106 -0.90 -47.11 -13.73
N SER A 1107 -2.18 -47.37 -14.00
CA SER A 1107 -2.93 -48.47 -13.35
C SER A 1107 -2.21 -49.83 -13.40
N ARG A 1108 -1.62 -50.19 -14.55
CA ARG A 1108 -0.85 -51.44 -14.68
C ARG A 1108 0.38 -51.47 -13.76
N ASP A 1109 1.11 -50.36 -13.68
CA ASP A 1109 2.33 -50.27 -12.88
C ASP A 1109 1.99 -50.24 -11.38
N PHE A 1110 0.89 -49.57 -10.99
CA PHE A 1110 0.37 -49.56 -9.64
C PHE A 1110 0.11 -50.98 -9.12
N TRP A 1111 -0.70 -51.75 -9.87
CA TRP A 1111 -1.03 -53.12 -9.45
C TRP A 1111 0.20 -54.04 -9.44
N LYS A 1112 1.10 -53.91 -10.42
CA LYS A 1112 2.35 -54.67 -10.45
C LYS A 1112 3.26 -54.37 -9.25
N GLN A 1113 3.39 -53.10 -8.88
CA GLN A 1113 4.18 -52.68 -7.72
C GLN A 1113 3.56 -53.17 -6.42
N LEU A 1114 2.24 -53.07 -6.29
CA LEU A 1114 1.51 -53.61 -5.15
C LEU A 1114 1.69 -55.13 -5.02
N GLU A 1115 1.73 -55.85 -6.15
CA GLU A 1115 2.02 -57.29 -6.22
C GLU A 1115 3.46 -57.60 -5.75
N GLU A 1116 4.46 -56.85 -6.26
CA GLU A 1116 5.87 -56.99 -5.86
C GLU A 1116 6.11 -56.66 -4.37
N GLU A 1117 5.38 -55.69 -3.80
CA GLU A 1117 5.46 -55.35 -2.37
C GLU A 1117 4.85 -56.42 -1.45
N THR A 1118 4.03 -57.34 -1.98
CA THR A 1118 3.46 -58.45 -1.19
C THR A 1118 4.31 -59.72 -1.35
N ASP A 1119 4.78 -60.00 -2.56
CA ASP A 1119 5.55 -61.23 -2.87
C ASP A 1119 7.00 -61.18 -2.31
N GLY A 1120 7.52 -59.99 -1.99
CA GLY A 1120 8.84 -59.80 -1.38
C GLY A 1120 8.96 -60.22 0.09
N GLU A 1121 7.84 -60.46 0.79
CA GLU A 1121 7.80 -60.91 2.19
C GLU A 1121 7.65 -62.43 2.34
N ASP A 1122 7.07 -63.14 1.35
CA ASP A 1122 7.02 -64.62 1.35
C ASP A 1122 8.38 -65.28 1.03
N GLY A 1123 9.42 -64.47 0.76
CA GLY A 1123 10.78 -64.89 0.43
C GLY A 1123 11.89 -64.40 1.37
N ALA A 1124 11.57 -63.83 2.55
CA ALA A 1124 12.54 -63.31 3.53
C ALA A 1124 12.50 -64.03 4.88
#